data_AF-A0A8T2WNH8-F1
#
_entry.id   AF-A0A8T2WNH8-F1
#
_cell.length_a   1.000
_cell.length_b   1.000
_cell.length_c   1.000
_cell.angle_alpha   90.00
_cell.angle_beta   90.00
_cell.angle_gamma   90.00
#
_symmetry.space_group_name_H-M   'P 1'
#
loop_
_entity.id
_entity.type
_entity.pdbx_description
1 polymer ?
#
loop_
_entity_poly.entity_id
_entity_poly.type
_entity_poly.pdbx_seq_one_letter_code
_entity_poly.pdbx_strand_id
1 'polypeptide(L)'
;MAVLGRSDVNGNDMIENLIAARKSLKLSLEKSKALGFALEKAGPRLDEINQRLPSLEAAVRPIRADKEALIAAGGHINRAIGPAAAVLKVFDAVHGLEKSLSDPRNNLPGYLSVLKRLEEALRFLGDNCGLAIQWLDDILEYLEDNVMADEQHLLHLKKSLKGLRESQSDDERARLDGGLLNAALDKLEGELRRLLTEHSVPLPMSSSPDLGEQAVIAPSLLPVSVIHKLQAILGRLRTNNRLEKCMSIYVEVRSSNVRASLQALDLDYLEISIAEFNDVQSIEGYIAQWGKHLEFAVKHLFEAEYKLCNDVFERIGLDVCMGCFSKIAAHTGILAFLQFGKTVTESKKDPIKLLKLLDIFASLNRLRLDFNRLFGGAACIEIQNLTRDLIKRVIDGAAEIFWELLVQVELQRQIPPPPDGNVPILVSIITDYCNKLLGDNYKPILNQVLLIHRSWKHEKFQERILVSEVLNIVKAIDLNLETWTKAYEDSILSNLFAMNNHYHLYKHLKGTKVGDLLGDSWFREHEQYKDYYAAIFLRDSWGKLPGHLSREGLILFSGGRATARDLVKKRLKNFNEAFDEMYKRQSSWVVPDRDLRDKICQQIVQAVLPVYRSYMQSYGPLVELDGSSSKYAKYSVQTLEQMLSSLFLPKPGRYASFKGRQLSAKFNNGVADLRRTTSAVV
;
A
#
# COMPACT_ATOMS: atom_id res chain seq x y z
N MET A 1 109.80 -115.26 19.37
CA MET A 1 111.07 -115.60 20.04
C MET A 1 111.13 -114.85 21.37
N ALA A 2 111.73 -115.48 22.37
CA ALA A 2 111.79 -115.15 23.80
C ALA A 2 112.22 -113.68 24.12
N VAL A 3 112.03 -113.09 25.30
CA VAL A 3 112.29 -113.59 26.67
C VAL A 3 111.48 -112.79 27.72
N LEU A 4 111.23 -113.49 28.83
CA LEU A 4 110.62 -113.24 30.14
C LEU A 4 110.99 -111.96 30.93
N GLY A 5 110.13 -111.60 31.90
CA GLY A 5 110.51 -110.85 33.11
C GLY A 5 109.34 -110.50 34.06
N ARG A 6 109.31 -111.11 35.26
CA ARG A 6 108.31 -110.97 36.36
C ARG A 6 108.42 -109.64 37.14
N SER A 7 107.36 -109.23 37.85
CA SER A 7 107.28 -109.12 39.35
C SER A 7 106.13 -108.21 39.86
N ASP A 8 105.78 -108.39 41.14
CA ASP A 8 104.49 -108.22 41.83
C ASP A 8 104.10 -106.81 42.39
N VAL A 9 102.77 -106.58 42.42
CA VAL A 9 101.86 -105.96 43.43
C VAL A 9 102.14 -104.58 44.06
N ASN A 10 101.15 -103.65 44.03
CA ASN A 10 100.83 -102.78 45.19
C ASN A 10 99.43 -102.10 45.19
N GLY A 11 98.70 -102.17 46.31
CA GLY A 11 97.31 -101.73 46.49
C GLY A 11 97.07 -100.25 46.81
N ASN A 12 98.02 -99.35 46.55
CA ASN A 12 97.88 -97.91 46.83
C ASN A 12 97.29 -97.09 45.66
N ASP A 13 97.27 -97.67 44.46
CA ASP A 13 96.95 -96.97 43.20
C ASP A 13 95.43 -96.75 42.97
N MET A 14 94.59 -97.54 43.64
CA MET A 14 93.13 -97.50 43.43
C MET A 14 92.46 -96.33 44.17
N ILE A 15 93.00 -95.90 45.31
CA ILE A 15 92.45 -94.79 46.12
C ILE A 15 92.79 -93.44 45.51
N GLU A 16 94.00 -93.28 44.94
CA GLU A 16 94.40 -92.05 44.25
C GLU A 16 93.56 -91.79 43.00
N ASN A 17 93.22 -92.83 42.24
CA ASN A 17 92.34 -92.73 41.07
C ASN A 17 90.92 -92.25 41.42
N LEU A 18 90.37 -92.65 42.57
CA LEU A 18 89.04 -92.23 43.01
C LEU A 18 89.01 -90.75 43.45
N ILE A 19 90.10 -90.28 44.07
CA ILE A 19 90.26 -88.87 44.46
C ILE A 19 90.47 -87.99 43.21
N ALA A 20 91.22 -88.48 42.21
CA ALA A 20 91.40 -87.81 40.93
C ALA A 20 90.06 -87.69 40.16
N ALA A 21 89.26 -88.74 40.12
CA ALA A 21 87.93 -88.73 39.50
C ALA A 21 86.99 -87.73 40.19
N ARG A 22 86.96 -87.69 41.53
CA ARG A 22 86.17 -86.73 42.31
C ARG A 22 86.59 -85.27 42.04
N LYS A 23 87.89 -85.00 41.93
CA LYS A 23 88.40 -83.67 41.55
C LYS A 23 87.96 -83.27 40.14
N SER A 24 88.03 -84.19 39.18
CA SER A 24 87.62 -83.94 37.79
C SER A 24 86.12 -83.63 37.67
N LEU A 25 85.28 -84.38 38.41
CA LEU A 25 83.82 -84.18 38.44
C LEU A 25 83.42 -82.85 39.11
N LYS A 26 84.16 -82.43 40.14
CA LYS A 26 83.95 -81.11 40.75
C LYS A 26 84.34 -79.98 39.78
N LEU A 27 85.42 -80.16 39.02
CA LEU A 27 85.87 -79.20 38.01
C LEU A 27 84.88 -79.10 36.83
N SER A 28 84.29 -80.22 36.39
CA SER A 28 83.29 -80.21 35.31
C SER A 28 81.98 -79.55 35.75
N LEU A 29 81.59 -79.73 37.01
CA LEU A 29 80.41 -79.06 37.58
C LEU A 29 80.60 -77.54 37.67
N GLU A 30 81.79 -77.07 38.06
CA GLU A 30 82.10 -75.64 38.06
C GLU A 30 82.16 -75.06 36.64
N LYS A 31 82.71 -75.78 35.66
CA LYS A 31 82.66 -75.37 34.25
C LYS A 31 81.22 -75.25 33.74
N SER A 32 80.34 -76.18 34.11
CA SER A 32 78.92 -76.11 33.73
C SER A 32 78.22 -74.90 34.34
N LYS A 33 78.48 -74.59 35.62
CA LYS A 33 77.97 -73.36 36.27
C LYS A 33 78.49 -72.08 35.60
N ALA A 34 79.75 -72.04 35.21
CA ALA A 34 80.32 -70.90 34.47
C ALA A 34 79.67 -70.73 33.08
N LEU A 35 79.34 -71.83 32.41
CA LEU A 35 78.64 -71.83 31.13
C LEU A 35 77.18 -71.35 31.27
N GLY A 36 76.51 -71.74 32.36
CA GLY A 36 75.18 -71.22 32.72
C GLY A 36 75.17 -69.69 32.91
N PHE A 37 76.14 -69.16 33.66
CA PHE A 37 76.28 -67.70 33.84
C PHE A 37 76.61 -66.96 32.52
N ALA A 38 77.38 -67.58 31.63
CA ALA A 38 77.70 -66.99 30.33
C ALA A 38 76.47 -66.92 29.40
N LEU A 39 75.60 -67.93 29.44
CA LEU A 39 74.33 -67.97 28.71
C LEU A 39 73.33 -66.92 29.23
N GLU A 40 73.21 -66.78 30.56
CA GLU A 40 72.35 -65.77 31.19
C GLU A 40 72.77 -64.33 30.80
N LYS A 41 74.08 -64.11 30.62
CA LYS A 41 74.63 -62.83 30.15
C LYS A 41 74.47 -62.59 28.63
N ALA A 42 74.25 -63.64 27.84
CA ALA A 42 74.07 -63.56 26.38
C ALA A 42 72.62 -63.30 25.96
N GLY A 43 71.63 -63.71 26.78
CA GLY A 43 70.20 -63.48 26.52
C GLY A 43 69.84 -62.02 26.20
N PRO A 44 70.22 -61.04 27.05
CA PRO A 44 69.92 -59.62 26.80
C PRO A 44 70.55 -59.07 25.52
N ARG A 45 71.71 -59.60 25.10
CA ARG A 45 72.38 -59.19 23.85
C ARG A 45 71.67 -59.73 22.62
N LEU A 46 71.11 -60.93 22.69
CA LEU A 46 70.30 -61.50 21.62
C LEU A 46 68.96 -60.76 21.48
N ASP A 47 68.34 -60.36 22.59
CA ASP A 47 67.15 -59.50 22.57
C ASP A 47 67.46 -58.12 21.99
N GLU A 48 68.60 -57.52 22.33
CA GLU A 48 69.03 -56.24 21.74
C GLU A 48 69.30 -56.37 20.22
N ILE A 49 69.91 -57.47 19.77
CA ILE A 49 70.11 -57.74 18.34
C ILE A 49 68.77 -57.94 17.64
N ASN A 50 67.84 -58.70 18.23
CA ASN A 50 66.50 -58.91 17.67
C ASN A 50 65.68 -57.61 17.63
N GLN A 51 65.85 -56.69 18.58
CA GLN A 51 65.23 -55.36 18.52
C GLN A 51 65.83 -54.47 17.43
N ARG A 52 67.13 -54.61 17.13
CA ARG A 52 67.81 -53.82 16.08
C ARG A 52 67.66 -54.41 14.68
N LEU A 53 67.37 -55.71 14.54
CA LEU A 53 67.27 -56.40 13.25
C LEU A 53 66.22 -55.80 12.30
N PRO A 54 64.99 -55.44 12.73
CA PRO A 54 63.99 -54.81 11.86
C PRO A 54 64.44 -53.43 11.36
N SER A 55 65.12 -52.67 12.24
CA SER A 55 65.66 -51.35 11.91
C SER A 55 66.76 -51.46 10.86
N LEU A 56 67.60 -52.49 10.97
CA LEU A 56 68.68 -52.77 10.04
C LEU A 56 68.15 -53.32 8.71
N GLU A 57 67.15 -54.20 8.74
CA GLU A 57 66.48 -54.69 7.52
C GLU A 57 65.79 -53.56 6.76
N ALA A 58 65.11 -52.65 7.46
CA ALA A 58 64.51 -51.47 6.85
C ALA A 58 65.57 -50.56 6.19
N ALA A 59 66.71 -50.35 6.85
CA ALA A 59 67.80 -49.54 6.31
C ALA A 59 68.51 -50.16 5.08
N VAL A 60 68.50 -51.50 4.95
CA VAL A 60 69.19 -52.24 3.88
C VAL A 60 68.27 -52.59 2.70
N ARG A 61 66.94 -52.52 2.86
CA ARG A 61 65.95 -52.76 1.79
C ARG A 61 66.20 -52.00 0.46
N PRO A 62 66.59 -50.70 0.45
CA PRO A 62 66.86 -49.97 -0.79
C PRO A 62 68.02 -50.55 -1.61
N ILE A 63 68.94 -51.25 -0.94
CA ILE A 63 70.13 -51.85 -1.55
C ILE A 63 69.80 -53.24 -2.15
N ARG A 64 68.69 -53.87 -1.71
CA ARG A 64 68.21 -55.18 -2.21
C ARG A 64 67.20 -55.08 -3.36
N ALA A 65 66.74 -53.88 -3.67
CA ALA A 65 65.79 -53.65 -4.74
C ALA A 65 66.40 -53.84 -6.13
N ASP A 66 65.58 -54.31 -7.08
CA ASP A 66 66.00 -54.45 -8.48
C ASP A 66 66.42 -53.10 -9.05
N LYS A 67 67.56 -53.07 -9.76
CA LYS A 67 68.16 -51.83 -10.29
C LYS A 67 67.20 -51.14 -11.26
N GLU A 68 66.40 -51.90 -11.99
CA GLU A 68 65.38 -51.38 -12.91
C GLU A 68 64.21 -50.73 -12.16
N ALA A 69 63.77 -51.33 -11.04
CA ALA A 69 62.70 -50.78 -10.19
C ALA A 69 63.13 -49.46 -9.50
N LEU A 70 64.41 -49.33 -9.11
CA LEU A 70 64.95 -48.07 -8.58
C LEU A 70 65.01 -46.95 -9.61
N ILE A 71 65.40 -47.27 -10.85
CA ILE A 71 65.43 -46.29 -11.96
C ILE A 71 64.01 -45.86 -12.33
N ALA A 72 63.07 -46.81 -12.40
CA ALA A 72 61.67 -46.53 -12.66
C ALA A 72 61.02 -45.72 -11.53
N ALA A 73 61.27 -46.06 -10.25
CA ALA A 73 60.86 -45.25 -9.10
C ALA A 73 61.40 -43.82 -9.18
N GLY A 74 62.68 -43.65 -9.53
CA GLY A 74 63.27 -42.33 -9.79
C GLY A 74 62.59 -41.58 -10.93
N GLY A 75 62.16 -42.28 -11.99
CA GLY A 75 61.36 -41.72 -13.08
C GLY A 75 59.98 -41.25 -12.62
N HIS A 76 59.26 -42.08 -11.85
CA HIS A 76 57.94 -41.74 -11.29
C HIS A 76 58.04 -40.57 -10.29
N ILE A 77 59.03 -40.57 -9.40
CA ILE A 77 59.29 -39.49 -8.44
C ILE A 77 59.58 -38.17 -9.16
N ASN A 78 60.49 -38.16 -10.13
CA ASN A 78 60.79 -36.95 -10.90
C ASN A 78 59.58 -36.46 -11.69
N ARG A 79 58.73 -37.39 -12.14
CA ARG A 79 57.49 -37.06 -12.84
C ARG A 79 56.52 -36.30 -11.92
N ALA A 80 56.32 -36.65 -10.65
CA ALA A 80 55.43 -35.88 -9.77
C ALA A 80 56.06 -34.65 -9.08
N ILE A 81 57.38 -34.64 -8.84
CA ILE A 81 58.06 -33.49 -8.21
C ILE A 81 57.92 -32.21 -9.05
N GLY A 82 58.07 -32.31 -10.38
CA GLY A 82 57.95 -31.15 -11.28
C GLY A 82 56.59 -30.44 -11.18
N PRO A 83 55.46 -31.14 -11.38
CA PRO A 83 54.12 -30.60 -11.20
C PRO A 83 53.84 -30.12 -9.77
N ALA A 84 54.28 -30.84 -8.74
CA ALA A 84 54.12 -30.39 -7.36
C ALA A 84 54.86 -29.07 -7.08
N ALA A 85 56.07 -28.91 -7.61
CA ALA A 85 56.82 -27.66 -7.54
C ALA A 85 56.16 -26.53 -8.36
N ALA A 86 55.52 -26.86 -9.48
CA ALA A 86 54.75 -25.89 -10.27
C ALA A 86 53.51 -25.41 -9.51
N VAL A 87 52.78 -26.32 -8.85
CA VAL A 87 51.65 -25.98 -7.96
C VAL A 87 52.09 -25.04 -6.83
N LEU A 88 53.23 -25.32 -6.19
CA LEU A 88 53.79 -24.44 -5.15
C LEU A 88 54.14 -23.05 -5.68
N LYS A 89 54.73 -22.95 -6.88
CA LYS A 89 54.99 -21.64 -7.51
C LYS A 89 53.72 -20.86 -7.83
N VAL A 90 52.65 -21.54 -8.24
CA VAL A 90 51.34 -20.90 -8.48
C VAL A 90 50.72 -20.43 -7.15
N PHE A 91 50.84 -21.24 -6.10
CA PHE A 91 50.40 -20.88 -4.76
C PHE A 91 51.15 -19.65 -4.22
N ASP A 92 52.47 -19.60 -4.40
CA ASP A 92 53.29 -18.42 -4.05
C ASP A 92 52.89 -17.19 -4.88
N ALA A 93 52.55 -17.38 -6.16
CA ALA A 93 52.06 -16.30 -7.02
C ALA A 93 50.69 -15.78 -6.57
N VAL A 94 49.78 -16.65 -6.11
CA VAL A 94 48.48 -16.27 -5.53
C VAL A 94 48.68 -15.39 -4.29
N HIS A 95 49.56 -15.78 -3.36
CA HIS A 95 49.88 -14.93 -2.20
C HIS A 95 50.72 -13.69 -2.57
N GLY A 96 51.46 -13.71 -3.67
CA GLY A 96 52.10 -12.50 -4.23
C GLY A 96 51.08 -11.46 -4.71
N LEU A 97 49.93 -11.92 -5.23
CA LEU A 97 48.84 -11.04 -5.69
C LEU A 97 48.11 -10.35 -4.53
N GLU A 98 48.15 -10.91 -3.32
CA GLU A 98 47.61 -10.28 -2.10
C GLU A 98 48.19 -8.90 -1.85
N LYS A 99 49.52 -8.74 -1.99
CA LYS A 99 50.19 -7.43 -1.85
C LYS A 99 49.81 -6.43 -2.95
N SER A 100 49.30 -6.93 -4.08
CA SER A 100 48.87 -6.14 -5.23
C SER A 100 47.38 -5.76 -5.17
N LEU A 101 46.59 -6.42 -4.32
CA LEU A 101 45.19 -6.07 -4.06
C LEU A 101 45.13 -4.76 -3.25
N SER A 102 45.15 -3.65 -3.98
CA SER A 102 44.96 -2.30 -3.44
C SER A 102 43.51 -2.09 -3.00
N ASP A 103 43.21 -0.98 -2.32
CA ASP A 103 41.83 -0.63 -2.00
C ASP A 103 41.03 -0.33 -3.29
N PRO A 104 39.90 -1.00 -3.55
CA PRO A 104 39.09 -0.77 -4.74
C PRO A 104 38.55 0.67 -4.88
N ARG A 105 38.61 1.48 -3.80
CA ARG A 105 38.38 2.94 -3.81
C ARG A 105 39.22 3.70 -4.82
N ASN A 106 40.51 3.39 -4.85
CA ASN A 106 41.50 4.22 -5.53
C ASN A 106 41.65 3.84 -7.00
N ASN A 107 41.46 2.55 -7.34
CA ASN A 107 41.59 2.05 -8.71
C ASN A 107 40.72 0.81 -8.94
N LEU A 108 39.43 1.01 -9.16
CA LEU A 108 38.49 -0.09 -9.44
C LEU A 108 38.90 -0.94 -10.67
N PRO A 109 39.27 -0.37 -11.84
CA PRO A 109 39.69 -1.18 -12.99
C PRO A 109 40.95 -2.03 -12.69
N GLY A 110 41.93 -1.44 -11.99
CA GLY A 110 43.12 -2.14 -11.55
C GLY A 110 42.80 -3.28 -10.59
N TYR A 111 41.94 -3.03 -9.60
CA TYR A 111 41.47 -4.04 -8.66
C TYR A 111 40.76 -5.20 -9.35
N LEU A 112 39.83 -4.91 -10.26
CA LEU A 112 39.10 -5.94 -11.02
C LEU A 112 40.04 -6.78 -11.91
N SER A 113 41.11 -6.17 -12.45
CA SER A 113 42.11 -6.90 -13.24
C SER A 113 42.96 -7.85 -12.39
N VAL A 114 43.35 -7.42 -11.18
CA VAL A 114 44.10 -8.25 -10.23
C VAL A 114 43.21 -9.39 -9.73
N LEU A 115 41.93 -9.10 -9.46
CA LEU A 115 40.95 -10.10 -9.05
C LEU A 115 40.67 -11.12 -10.17
N LYS A 116 40.70 -10.71 -11.43
CA LYS A 116 40.64 -11.63 -12.58
C LYS A 116 41.82 -12.57 -12.62
N ARG A 117 43.03 -12.04 -12.42
CA ARG A 117 44.25 -12.84 -12.38
C ARG A 117 44.26 -13.79 -11.18
N LEU A 118 43.71 -13.37 -10.05
CA LEU A 118 43.53 -14.21 -8.86
C LEU A 118 42.58 -15.38 -9.16
N GLU A 119 41.42 -15.12 -9.76
CA GLU A 119 40.46 -16.16 -10.17
C GLU A 119 41.08 -17.16 -11.16
N GLU A 120 41.80 -16.67 -12.17
CA GLU A 120 42.48 -17.51 -13.16
C GLU A 120 43.58 -18.35 -12.51
N ALA A 121 44.35 -17.77 -11.60
CA ALA A 121 45.40 -18.47 -10.87
C ALA A 121 44.82 -19.52 -9.91
N LEU A 122 43.68 -19.25 -9.26
CA LEU A 122 43.01 -20.21 -8.37
C LEU A 122 42.36 -21.35 -9.14
N ARG A 123 41.75 -21.07 -10.28
CA ARG A 123 41.26 -22.13 -11.18
C ARG A 123 42.41 -23.00 -11.65
N PHE A 124 43.51 -22.38 -12.09
CA PHE A 124 44.71 -23.11 -12.49
C PHE A 124 45.30 -23.92 -11.33
N LEU A 125 45.35 -23.36 -10.12
CA LEU A 125 45.81 -24.07 -8.92
C LEU A 125 44.91 -25.28 -8.64
N GLY A 126 43.59 -25.13 -8.67
CA GLY A 126 42.65 -26.23 -8.47
C GLY A 126 42.84 -27.37 -9.48
N ASP A 127 42.95 -27.04 -10.77
CA ASP A 127 43.14 -28.01 -11.85
C ASP A 127 44.49 -28.75 -11.72
N ASN A 128 45.56 -28.02 -11.42
CA ASN A 128 46.90 -28.61 -11.28
C ASN A 128 47.09 -29.36 -9.95
N CYS A 129 46.42 -28.95 -8.87
CA CYS A 129 46.37 -29.70 -7.62
C CYS A 129 45.69 -31.06 -7.85
N GLY A 130 44.61 -31.12 -8.65
CA GLY A 130 43.96 -32.39 -9.00
C GLY A 130 44.92 -33.34 -9.72
N LEU A 131 45.64 -32.83 -10.71
CA LEU A 131 46.67 -33.59 -11.43
C LEU A 131 47.84 -34.00 -10.52
N ALA A 132 48.31 -33.10 -9.65
CA ALA A 132 49.41 -33.40 -8.73
C ALA A 132 49.03 -34.49 -7.72
N ILE A 133 47.79 -34.49 -7.20
CA ILE A 133 47.31 -35.58 -6.34
C ILE A 133 47.30 -36.91 -7.10
N GLN A 134 46.77 -36.93 -8.33
CA GLN A 134 46.73 -38.14 -9.14
C GLN A 134 48.13 -38.70 -9.40
N TRP A 135 49.11 -37.84 -9.66
CA TRP A 135 50.50 -38.28 -9.91
C TRP A 135 51.19 -38.75 -8.62
N LEU A 136 50.84 -38.17 -7.47
CA LEU A 136 51.31 -38.62 -6.17
C LEU A 136 50.65 -39.95 -5.75
N ASP A 137 49.41 -40.20 -6.17
CA ASP A 137 48.73 -41.49 -6.02
C ASP A 137 49.38 -42.56 -6.89
N ASP A 138 49.69 -42.27 -8.16
CA ASP A 138 50.39 -43.18 -9.05
C ASP A 138 51.77 -43.59 -8.48
N ILE A 139 52.46 -42.66 -7.80
CA ILE A 139 53.71 -42.97 -7.08
C ILE A 139 53.46 -43.84 -5.86
N LEU A 140 52.42 -43.56 -5.08
CA LEU A 140 52.07 -44.38 -3.92
C LEU A 140 51.77 -45.83 -4.32
N GLU A 141 50.95 -46.01 -5.36
CA GLU A 141 50.61 -47.33 -5.91
C GLU A 141 51.87 -48.05 -6.38
N TYR A 142 52.75 -47.37 -7.12
CA TYR A 142 54.02 -47.94 -7.57
C TYR A 142 54.99 -48.31 -6.42
N LEU A 143 55.05 -47.49 -5.36
CA LEU A 143 55.92 -47.74 -4.21
C LEU A 143 55.38 -48.85 -3.29
N GLU A 144 54.06 -49.01 -3.21
CA GLU A 144 53.39 -50.12 -2.54
C GLU A 144 53.60 -51.44 -3.28
N ASP A 145 53.46 -51.44 -4.60
CA ASP A 145 53.60 -52.63 -5.43
C ASP A 145 55.03 -53.20 -5.47
N ASN A 146 56.05 -52.35 -5.29
CA ASN A 146 57.46 -52.76 -5.38
C ASN A 146 58.16 -52.93 -4.02
N VAL A 147 57.47 -52.76 -2.87
CA VAL A 147 58.02 -52.94 -1.51
C VAL A 147 59.30 -52.10 -1.28
N MET A 148 59.32 -50.87 -1.82
CA MET A 148 60.54 -50.05 -1.91
C MET A 148 60.70 -49.03 -0.78
N ALA A 149 59.62 -48.71 -0.07
CA ALA A 149 59.57 -47.63 0.90
C ALA A 149 59.26 -48.13 2.31
N ASP A 150 59.77 -47.40 3.30
CA ASP A 150 59.55 -47.64 4.72
C ASP A 150 58.06 -47.43 5.07
N GLU A 151 57.44 -48.39 5.77
CA GLU A 151 55.98 -48.42 6.01
C GLU A 151 55.48 -47.15 6.70
N GLN A 152 56.31 -46.55 7.55
CA GLN A 152 55.97 -45.32 8.27
C GLN A 152 55.96 -44.08 7.37
N HIS A 153 56.82 -44.05 6.35
CA HIS A 153 56.89 -42.97 5.36
C HIS A 153 55.72 -43.06 4.37
N LEU A 154 55.36 -44.26 3.94
CA LEU A 154 54.15 -44.50 3.14
C LEU A 154 52.88 -44.11 3.91
N LEU A 155 52.80 -44.43 5.21
CA LEU A 155 51.68 -44.06 6.06
C LEU A 155 51.57 -42.52 6.20
N HIS A 156 52.69 -41.82 6.37
CA HIS A 156 52.72 -40.36 6.43
C HIS A 156 52.33 -39.72 5.09
N LEU A 157 52.80 -40.28 3.97
CA LEU A 157 52.44 -39.81 2.64
C LEU A 157 50.96 -40.04 2.35
N LYS A 158 50.41 -41.22 2.69
CA LYS A 158 48.96 -41.52 2.65
C LYS A 158 48.16 -40.56 3.51
N LYS A 159 48.62 -40.24 4.72
CA LYS A 159 47.94 -39.29 5.61
C LYS A 159 47.95 -37.87 5.03
N SER A 160 49.06 -37.46 4.43
CA SER A 160 49.21 -36.14 3.80
C SER A 160 48.36 -36.02 2.52
N LEU A 161 48.33 -37.07 1.70
CA LEU A 161 47.47 -37.16 0.51
C LEU A 161 45.99 -37.23 0.87
N LYS A 162 45.64 -37.95 1.94
CA LYS A 162 44.28 -37.95 2.48
C LYS A 162 43.86 -36.54 2.91
N GLY A 163 44.73 -35.81 3.61
CA GLY A 163 44.49 -34.40 3.95
C GLY A 163 44.34 -33.50 2.71
N LEU A 164 45.18 -33.69 1.69
CA LEU A 164 45.10 -32.95 0.42
C LEU A 164 43.81 -33.26 -0.36
N ARG A 165 43.32 -34.50 -0.30
CA ARG A 165 42.03 -34.91 -0.90
C ARG A 165 40.84 -34.36 -0.13
N GLU A 166 40.89 -34.36 1.19
CA GLU A 166 39.87 -33.74 2.04
C GLU A 166 39.76 -32.23 1.73
N SER A 167 40.90 -31.56 1.54
CA SER A 167 41.00 -30.16 1.09
C SER A 167 40.60 -29.88 -0.37
N GLN A 168 40.35 -30.92 -1.18
CA GLN A 168 39.82 -30.79 -2.54
C GLN A 168 38.31 -31.02 -2.65
N SER A 169 37.63 -31.37 -1.56
CA SER A 169 36.17 -31.40 -1.54
C SER A 169 35.60 -30.04 -1.97
N ASP A 170 34.45 -30.03 -2.66
CA ASP A 170 33.93 -28.82 -3.36
C ASP A 170 33.78 -27.58 -2.45
N ASP A 171 33.59 -27.77 -1.15
CA ASP A 171 33.49 -26.70 -0.13
C ASP A 171 34.86 -26.14 0.30
N GLU A 172 35.95 -26.90 0.15
CA GLU A 172 37.32 -26.53 0.54
C GLU A 172 38.20 -26.06 -0.63
N ARG A 173 37.79 -26.28 -1.88
CA ARG A 173 38.40 -25.60 -3.05
C ARG A 173 38.39 -24.08 -2.92
N ALA A 174 37.39 -23.53 -2.24
CA ALA A 174 37.26 -22.11 -1.91
C ALA A 174 38.23 -21.63 -0.79
N ARG A 175 39.01 -22.54 -0.19
CA ARG A 175 39.98 -22.27 0.89
C ARG A 175 41.43 -22.41 0.45
N LEU A 176 41.70 -22.80 -0.80
CA LEU A 176 43.07 -22.92 -1.33
C LEU A 176 43.86 -21.60 -1.30
N ASP A 177 43.19 -20.47 -1.10
CA ASP A 177 43.76 -19.13 -0.96
C ASP A 177 43.70 -18.56 0.48
N GLY A 178 43.25 -19.36 1.45
CA GLY A 178 43.01 -18.89 2.82
C GLY A 178 41.84 -17.91 2.97
N GLY A 179 40.93 -17.82 1.98
CA GLY A 179 39.79 -16.90 1.97
C GLY A 179 40.06 -15.54 1.33
N LEU A 180 41.20 -15.37 0.65
CA LEU A 180 41.61 -14.13 0.00
C LEU A 180 40.58 -13.62 -1.03
N LEU A 181 40.09 -14.51 -1.89
CA LEU A 181 39.08 -14.21 -2.91
C LEU A 181 37.78 -13.77 -2.26
N ASN A 182 37.32 -14.48 -1.22
CA ASN A 182 36.11 -14.10 -0.50
C ASN A 182 36.26 -12.73 0.17
N ALA A 183 37.39 -12.45 0.84
CA ALA A 183 37.65 -11.13 1.42
C ALA A 183 37.75 -10.03 0.36
N ALA A 184 38.29 -10.35 -0.83
CA ALA A 184 38.38 -9.41 -1.94
C ALA A 184 37.01 -9.12 -2.58
N LEU A 185 36.13 -10.11 -2.66
CA LEU A 185 34.75 -9.98 -3.10
C LEU A 185 33.90 -9.22 -2.06
N ASP A 186 34.07 -9.49 -0.75
CA ASP A 186 33.41 -8.74 0.32
C ASP A 186 33.81 -7.25 0.29
N LYS A 187 35.07 -6.93 -0.04
CA LYS A 187 35.50 -5.55 -0.30
C LYS A 187 34.75 -4.92 -1.48
N LEU A 188 34.52 -5.65 -2.58
CA LEU A 188 33.73 -5.16 -3.71
C LEU A 188 32.25 -4.95 -3.36
N GLU A 189 31.68 -5.80 -2.52
CA GLU A 189 30.33 -5.61 -1.98
C GLU A 189 30.25 -4.36 -1.10
N GLY A 190 31.28 -4.09 -0.29
CA GLY A 190 31.42 -2.85 0.47
C GLY A 190 31.52 -1.61 -0.43
N GLU A 191 32.27 -1.69 -1.52
CA GLU A 191 32.35 -0.61 -2.52
C GLU A 191 31.02 -0.37 -3.23
N LEU A 192 30.30 -1.44 -3.60
CA LEU A 192 28.96 -1.36 -4.17
C LEU A 192 28.04 -0.58 -3.24
N ARG A 193 28.01 -0.96 -1.95
CA ARG A 193 27.21 -0.28 -0.94
C ARG A 193 27.61 1.19 -0.81
N ARG A 194 28.92 1.49 -0.72
CA ARG A 194 29.39 2.87 -0.57
C ARG A 194 29.05 3.74 -1.78
N LEU A 195 29.33 3.27 -3.00
CA LEU A 195 29.01 4.00 -4.23
C LEU A 195 27.51 4.29 -4.35
N LEU A 196 26.67 3.34 -3.93
CA LEU A 196 25.23 3.58 -3.85
C LEU A 196 24.90 4.61 -2.78
N THR A 197 25.41 4.49 -1.55
CA THR A 197 25.07 5.39 -0.44
C THR A 197 25.58 6.83 -0.66
N GLU A 198 26.80 7.02 -1.15
CA GLU A 198 27.40 8.35 -1.36
C GLU A 198 26.74 9.15 -2.49
N HIS A 199 26.23 8.45 -3.50
CA HIS A 199 25.65 9.08 -4.68
C HIS A 199 24.12 9.02 -4.73
N SER A 200 23.47 8.34 -3.78
CA SER A 200 22.01 8.35 -3.65
C SER A 200 21.57 9.60 -2.88
N VAL A 201 20.86 10.50 -3.55
CA VAL A 201 20.22 11.65 -2.91
C VAL A 201 18.70 11.43 -2.96
N PRO A 202 17.97 11.68 -1.85
CA PRO A 202 16.52 11.67 -1.86
C PRO A 202 15.96 12.71 -2.84
N LEU A 203 14.94 12.35 -3.61
CA LEU A 203 14.29 13.27 -4.54
C LEU A 203 13.25 14.12 -3.78
N PRO A 204 13.46 15.44 -3.61
CA PRO A 204 12.44 16.30 -3.04
C PRO A 204 11.30 16.51 -4.04
N MET A 205 10.07 16.60 -3.55
CA MET A 205 8.97 17.12 -4.35
C MET A 205 9.16 18.63 -4.49
N SER A 206 9.68 19.09 -5.64
CA SER A 206 9.75 20.51 -5.94
C SER A 206 8.35 21.08 -6.06
N SER A 207 8.02 22.05 -5.20
CA SER A 207 6.74 22.76 -5.17
C SER A 207 6.62 23.76 -6.32
N SER A 208 6.38 23.30 -7.56
CA SER A 208 5.77 24.14 -8.60
C SER A 208 5.21 23.31 -9.77
N PRO A 209 3.92 23.44 -10.12
CA PRO A 209 3.30 22.78 -11.26
C PRO A 209 3.10 23.72 -12.47
N ASP A 210 4.07 24.59 -12.80
CA ASP A 210 3.88 25.61 -13.87
C ASP A 210 4.92 25.60 -15.01
N LEU A 211 5.58 24.47 -15.26
CA LEU A 211 6.30 24.27 -16.53
C LEU A 211 5.53 23.25 -17.37
N GLY A 212 4.69 23.80 -18.25
CA GLY A 212 3.96 23.04 -19.26
C GLY A 212 4.87 22.13 -20.06
N GLU A 213 4.31 21.00 -20.48
CA GLU A 213 4.72 20.12 -21.59
C GLU A 213 6.13 20.37 -22.17
N GLN A 214 7.16 20.16 -21.35
CA GLN A 214 8.50 19.92 -21.84
C GLN A 214 9.01 18.69 -21.11
N ALA A 215 9.43 17.71 -21.91
CA ALA A 215 10.13 16.51 -21.46
C ALA A 215 11.45 16.95 -20.81
N VAL A 216 11.39 17.39 -19.55
CA VAL A 216 12.57 17.59 -18.74
C VAL A 216 13.09 16.18 -18.47
N ILE A 217 14.12 15.80 -19.21
CA ILE A 217 14.91 14.60 -18.97
C ILE A 217 15.32 14.68 -17.50
N ALA A 218 14.67 13.88 -16.65
CA ALA A 218 15.05 13.80 -15.25
C ALA A 218 16.55 13.43 -15.21
N PRO A 219 17.40 14.21 -14.53
CA PRO A 219 18.81 13.85 -14.42
C PRO A 219 18.90 12.46 -13.80
N SER A 220 19.78 11.62 -14.35
CA SER A 220 19.97 10.26 -13.85
C SER A 220 20.26 10.30 -12.35
N LEU A 221 19.54 9.48 -11.58
CA LEU A 221 19.65 9.41 -10.11
C LEU A 221 21.08 9.15 -9.61
N LEU A 222 21.91 8.56 -10.48
CA LEU A 222 23.34 8.37 -10.27
C LEU A 222 24.12 8.94 -11.47
N PRO A 223 25.33 9.47 -11.25
CA PRO A 223 26.21 9.84 -12.36
C PRO A 223 26.55 8.63 -13.25
N VAL A 224 26.62 8.83 -14.56
CA VAL A 224 26.94 7.76 -15.55
C VAL A 224 28.26 7.05 -15.23
N SER A 225 29.25 7.78 -14.71
CA SER A 225 30.53 7.21 -14.27
C SER A 225 30.38 6.21 -13.12
N VAL A 226 29.42 6.44 -12.21
CA VAL A 226 29.10 5.54 -11.10
C VAL A 226 28.34 4.32 -11.62
N ILE A 227 27.39 4.50 -12.54
CA ILE A 227 26.65 3.39 -13.17
C ILE A 227 27.63 2.42 -13.85
N HIS A 228 28.60 2.91 -14.63
CA HIS A 228 29.63 2.07 -15.25
C HIS A 228 30.48 1.31 -14.23
N LYS A 229 30.82 1.94 -13.09
CA LYS A 229 31.53 1.28 -11.99
C LYS A 229 30.67 0.17 -11.37
N LEU A 230 29.38 0.42 -11.13
CA LEU A 230 28.44 -0.57 -10.60
C LEU A 230 28.26 -1.75 -11.57
N GLN A 231 28.08 -1.49 -12.86
CA GLN A 231 28.00 -2.53 -13.89
C GLN A 231 29.27 -3.41 -13.93
N ALA A 232 30.45 -2.80 -13.79
CA ALA A 232 31.72 -3.54 -13.76
C ALA A 232 31.82 -4.44 -12.51
N ILE A 233 31.42 -3.93 -11.34
CA ILE A 233 31.37 -4.71 -10.09
C ILE A 233 30.37 -5.87 -10.22
N LEU A 234 29.17 -5.60 -10.72
CA LEU A 234 28.11 -6.58 -10.90
C LEU A 234 28.49 -7.70 -11.87
N GLY A 235 29.15 -7.37 -12.99
CA GLY A 235 29.65 -8.36 -13.94
C GLY A 235 30.64 -9.34 -13.29
N ARG A 236 31.44 -8.87 -12.33
CA ARG A 236 32.45 -9.65 -11.61
C ARG A 236 31.88 -10.46 -10.45
N LEU A 237 30.87 -9.94 -9.77
CA LEU A 237 30.17 -10.68 -8.72
C LEU A 237 29.26 -11.77 -9.30
N ARG A 238 28.75 -11.58 -10.53
CA ARG A 238 28.02 -12.61 -11.27
C ARG A 238 28.88 -13.84 -11.58
N THR A 239 30.14 -13.65 -12.01
CA THR A 239 31.04 -14.78 -12.32
C THR A 239 31.40 -15.61 -11.10
N ASN A 240 31.23 -15.06 -9.89
CA ASN A 240 31.54 -15.71 -8.62
C ASN A 240 30.28 -16.15 -7.84
N ASN A 241 29.11 -16.25 -8.48
CA ASN A 241 27.84 -16.67 -7.86
C ASN A 241 27.38 -15.82 -6.65
N ARG A 242 27.82 -14.55 -6.54
CA ARG A 242 27.46 -13.62 -5.45
C ARG A 242 26.34 -12.64 -5.82
N LEU A 243 25.63 -12.87 -6.92
CA LEU A 243 24.67 -11.93 -7.48
C LEU A 243 23.51 -11.62 -6.51
N GLU A 244 23.00 -12.62 -5.79
CA GLU A 244 21.87 -12.43 -4.86
C GLU A 244 22.19 -11.47 -3.71
N LYS A 245 23.41 -11.56 -3.15
CA LYS A 245 23.87 -10.66 -2.08
C LYS A 245 23.99 -9.22 -2.60
N CYS A 246 24.47 -9.04 -3.84
CA CYS A 246 24.54 -7.74 -4.51
C CYS A 246 23.15 -7.14 -4.74
N MET A 247 22.21 -7.94 -5.23
CA MET A 247 20.82 -7.52 -5.41
C MET A 247 20.21 -7.08 -4.07
N SER A 248 20.50 -7.82 -3.00
CA SER A 248 19.98 -7.50 -1.66
C SER A 248 20.54 -6.17 -1.14
N ILE A 249 21.85 -5.92 -1.29
CA ILE A 249 22.49 -4.63 -0.96
C ILE A 249 21.90 -3.49 -1.80
N TYR A 250 21.73 -3.70 -3.10
CA TYR A 250 21.15 -2.70 -3.99
C TYR A 250 19.71 -2.34 -3.58
N VAL A 251 18.87 -3.36 -3.36
CA VAL A 251 17.48 -3.18 -2.91
C VAL A 251 17.43 -2.48 -1.56
N GLU A 252 18.29 -2.85 -0.60
CA GLU A 252 18.34 -2.23 0.73
C GLU A 252 18.65 -0.73 0.64
N VAL A 253 19.74 -0.34 -0.04
CA VAL A 253 20.19 1.05 -0.12
C VAL A 253 19.19 1.91 -0.91
N ARG A 254 18.73 1.43 -2.09
CA ARG A 254 17.77 2.17 -2.91
C ARG A 254 16.41 2.27 -2.22
N SER A 255 15.94 1.21 -1.55
CA SER A 255 14.69 1.27 -0.80
C SER A 255 14.76 2.29 0.34
N SER A 256 15.89 2.38 1.04
CA SER A 256 16.09 3.40 2.08
C SER A 256 16.00 4.82 1.49
N ASN A 257 16.62 5.06 0.34
CA ASN A 257 16.59 6.37 -0.34
C ASN A 257 15.18 6.78 -0.81
N VAL A 258 14.45 5.84 -1.41
CA VAL A 258 13.07 6.06 -1.86
C VAL A 258 12.17 6.33 -0.65
N ARG A 259 12.34 5.59 0.45
CA ARG A 259 11.59 5.81 1.69
C ARG A 259 11.87 7.18 2.30
N ALA A 260 13.13 7.61 2.34
CA ALA A 260 13.50 8.94 2.81
C ALA A 260 12.85 10.05 1.95
N SER A 261 12.77 9.85 0.63
CA SER A 261 12.09 10.77 -0.29
C SER A 261 10.59 10.88 0.00
N LEU A 262 9.95 9.77 0.37
CA LEU A 262 8.52 9.72 0.70
C LEU A 262 8.22 10.24 2.11
N GLN A 263 9.09 10.00 3.09
CA GLN A 263 8.94 10.54 4.45
C GLN A 263 8.95 12.07 4.48
N ALA A 264 9.64 12.72 3.54
CA ALA A 264 9.60 14.18 3.40
C ALA A 264 8.22 14.74 3.01
N LEU A 265 7.27 13.89 2.59
CA LEU A 265 5.92 14.28 2.18
C LEU A 265 4.88 14.25 3.30
N ASP A 266 5.28 13.92 4.53
CA ASP A 266 4.39 13.82 5.70
C ASP A 266 3.18 12.91 5.43
N LEU A 267 3.46 11.61 5.33
CA LEU A 267 2.51 10.59 4.89
C LEU A 267 1.67 9.99 6.01
N ASP A 268 1.63 10.62 7.18
CA ASP A 268 0.91 10.13 8.37
C ASP A 268 -0.58 9.89 8.09
N TYR A 269 -1.17 10.63 7.15
CA TYR A 269 -2.56 10.46 6.73
C TYR A 269 -2.83 9.10 6.03
N LEU A 270 -1.81 8.39 5.54
CA LEU A 270 -1.99 7.07 4.92
C LEU A 270 -2.32 5.98 5.94
N GLU A 271 -1.98 6.19 7.22
CA GLU A 271 -2.17 5.22 8.29
C GLU A 271 -3.49 5.41 9.06
N ILE A 272 -4.35 6.33 8.60
CA ILE A 272 -5.65 6.60 9.21
C ILE A 272 -6.51 5.32 9.26
N SER A 273 -7.04 5.02 10.44
CA SER A 273 -7.94 3.89 10.64
C SER A 273 -9.33 4.15 10.04
N ILE A 274 -10.09 3.09 9.75
CA ILE A 274 -11.49 3.22 9.26
C ILE A 274 -12.36 4.01 10.26
N ALA A 275 -12.11 3.87 11.56
CA ALA A 275 -12.86 4.56 12.61
C ALA A 275 -12.63 6.08 12.53
N GLU A 276 -11.37 6.51 12.50
CA GLU A 276 -10.99 7.92 12.34
C GLU A 276 -11.46 8.48 11.00
N PHE A 277 -11.36 7.67 9.93
CA PHE A 277 -11.86 8.06 8.62
C PHE A 277 -13.35 8.41 8.63
N ASN A 278 -14.18 7.75 9.45
CA ASN A 278 -15.61 8.06 9.48
C ASN A 278 -15.97 9.30 10.32
N ASP A 279 -15.05 9.78 11.16
CA ASP A 279 -15.29 10.88 12.10
C ASP A 279 -14.66 12.21 11.64
N VAL A 280 -13.68 12.15 10.73
CA VAL A 280 -12.88 13.32 10.30
C VAL A 280 -13.57 14.11 9.18
N GLN A 281 -13.77 15.41 9.39
CA GLN A 281 -14.36 16.32 8.39
C GLN A 281 -13.39 16.74 7.27
N SER A 282 -12.08 16.43 7.37
CA SER A 282 -11.02 16.86 6.43
C SER A 282 -10.63 15.83 5.36
N ILE A 283 -11.41 14.76 5.17
CA ILE A 283 -11.10 13.66 4.22
C ILE A 283 -10.92 14.14 2.79
N GLU A 284 -11.66 15.17 2.37
CA GLU A 284 -11.52 15.71 1.00
C GLU A 284 -10.09 16.22 0.74
N GLY A 285 -9.47 16.82 1.77
CA GLY A 285 -8.08 17.29 1.72
C GLY A 285 -7.10 16.12 1.59
N TYR A 286 -7.29 15.05 2.37
CA TYR A 286 -6.42 13.88 2.31
C TYR A 286 -6.51 13.12 0.99
N ILE A 287 -7.68 13.01 0.37
CA ILE A 287 -7.82 12.34 -0.94
C ILE A 287 -7.17 13.18 -2.05
N ALA A 288 -7.32 14.50 -2.01
CA ALA A 288 -6.65 15.39 -2.94
C ALA A 288 -5.11 15.33 -2.79
N GLN A 289 -4.62 15.30 -1.53
CA GLN A 289 -3.20 15.14 -1.22
C GLN A 289 -2.69 13.76 -1.65
N TRP A 290 -3.45 12.70 -1.38
CA TRP A 290 -3.18 11.34 -1.85
C TRP A 290 -3.00 11.26 -3.35
N GLY A 291 -3.89 11.87 -4.14
CA GLY A 291 -3.79 11.88 -5.60
C GLY A 291 -2.52 12.57 -6.11
N LYS A 292 -2.09 13.66 -5.47
CA LYS A 292 -0.84 14.38 -5.79
C LYS A 292 0.40 13.58 -5.40
N HIS A 293 0.42 13.02 -4.19
CA HIS A 293 1.53 12.23 -3.68
C HIS A 293 1.70 10.93 -4.47
N LEU A 294 0.60 10.25 -4.82
CA LEU A 294 0.62 9.06 -5.65
C LEU A 294 1.14 9.36 -7.06
N GLU A 295 0.71 10.48 -7.66
CA GLU A 295 1.24 10.91 -8.95
C GLU A 295 2.74 11.17 -8.88
N PHE A 296 3.21 11.87 -7.86
CA PHE A 296 4.64 12.11 -7.69
C PHE A 296 5.43 10.81 -7.51
N ALA A 297 4.93 9.92 -6.65
CA ALA A 297 5.56 8.63 -6.41
C ALA A 297 5.68 7.81 -7.71
N VAL A 298 4.62 7.76 -8.52
CA VAL A 298 4.61 6.94 -9.75
C VAL A 298 5.41 7.60 -10.88
N LYS A 299 5.18 8.89 -11.18
CA LYS A 299 5.76 9.55 -12.36
C LYS A 299 7.20 10.02 -12.18
N HIS A 300 7.62 10.29 -10.94
CA HIS A 300 8.95 10.83 -10.68
C HIS A 300 9.82 9.82 -9.94
N LEU A 301 9.34 9.28 -8.82
CA LEU A 301 10.15 8.42 -7.97
C LEU A 301 10.34 7.01 -8.56
N PHE A 302 9.25 6.27 -8.76
CA PHE A 302 9.29 4.92 -9.32
C PHE A 302 9.75 4.89 -10.78
N GLU A 303 9.42 5.92 -11.56
CA GLU A 303 9.94 6.08 -12.92
C GLU A 303 11.46 6.19 -12.96
N ALA A 304 12.03 7.01 -12.07
CA ALA A 304 13.47 7.19 -12.01
C ALA A 304 14.16 5.92 -11.49
N GLU A 305 13.61 5.24 -10.48
CA GLU A 305 14.14 3.95 -10.01
C GLU A 305 14.05 2.86 -11.07
N TYR A 306 12.97 2.81 -11.85
CA TYR A 306 12.81 1.84 -12.93
C TYR A 306 13.90 2.03 -14.00
N LYS A 307 14.13 3.27 -14.43
CA LYS A 307 15.23 3.60 -15.36
C LYS A 307 16.59 3.24 -14.77
N LEU A 308 16.84 3.60 -13.51
CA LEU A 308 18.11 3.30 -12.85
C LEU A 308 18.36 1.80 -12.73
N CYS A 309 17.35 1.01 -12.36
CA CYS A 309 17.46 -0.44 -12.33
C CYS A 309 17.81 -1.00 -13.72
N ASN A 310 17.18 -0.50 -14.78
CA ASN A 310 17.50 -0.91 -16.16
C ASN A 310 18.95 -0.57 -16.51
N ASP A 311 19.40 0.65 -16.20
CA ASP A 311 20.76 1.10 -16.48
C ASP A 311 21.81 0.28 -15.71
N VAL A 312 21.56 -0.04 -14.43
CA VAL A 312 22.51 -0.78 -13.59
C VAL A 312 22.59 -2.26 -13.97
N PHE A 313 21.46 -2.89 -14.33
CA PHE A 313 21.37 -4.34 -14.61
C PHE A 313 21.31 -4.68 -16.10
N GLU A 314 21.53 -3.72 -17.00
CA GLU A 314 21.46 -3.86 -18.47
C GLU A 314 22.17 -5.13 -18.99
N ARG A 315 23.37 -5.43 -18.47
CA ARG A 315 24.21 -6.56 -18.93
C ARG A 315 23.86 -7.92 -18.31
N ILE A 316 22.96 -7.96 -17.32
CA ILE A 316 22.64 -9.17 -16.56
C ILE A 316 21.35 -9.83 -17.06
N GLY A 317 20.34 -9.01 -17.38
CA GLY A 317 19.05 -9.46 -17.91
C GLY A 317 17.87 -8.73 -17.26
N LEU A 318 16.78 -8.60 -18.03
CA LEU A 318 15.58 -7.86 -17.61
C LEU A 318 14.87 -8.49 -16.41
N ASP A 319 14.90 -9.82 -16.26
CA ASP A 319 14.25 -10.52 -15.15
C ASP A 319 14.86 -10.14 -13.79
N VAL A 320 16.18 -10.01 -13.73
CA VAL A 320 16.92 -9.60 -12.52
C VAL A 320 16.63 -8.14 -12.18
N CYS A 321 16.58 -7.27 -13.20
CA CYS A 321 16.20 -5.87 -13.05
C CYS A 321 14.78 -5.75 -12.46
N MET A 322 13.80 -6.41 -13.08
CA MET A 322 12.41 -6.38 -12.64
C MET A 322 12.22 -6.98 -11.23
N GLY A 323 12.99 -8.00 -10.87
CA GLY A 323 13.00 -8.57 -9.52
C GLY A 323 13.56 -7.62 -8.46
N CYS A 324 14.60 -6.84 -8.78
CA CYS A 324 15.10 -5.79 -7.88
C CYS A 324 14.11 -4.63 -7.76
N PHE A 325 13.60 -4.13 -8.90
CA PHE A 325 12.63 -3.05 -8.92
C PHE A 325 11.35 -3.39 -8.16
N SER A 326 10.81 -4.60 -8.33
CA SER A 326 9.58 -5.01 -7.65
C SER A 326 9.75 -5.05 -6.13
N LYS A 327 10.89 -5.56 -5.64
CA LYS A 327 11.23 -5.53 -4.20
C LYS A 327 11.35 -4.11 -3.69
N ILE A 328 12.03 -3.22 -4.43
CA ILE A 328 12.13 -1.80 -4.05
C ILE A 328 10.73 -1.19 -3.98
N ALA A 329 9.90 -1.33 -5.01
CA ALA A 329 8.55 -0.79 -5.03
C ALA A 329 7.70 -1.30 -3.86
N ALA A 330 7.71 -2.61 -3.59
CA ALA A 330 6.97 -3.21 -2.49
C ALA A 330 7.40 -2.68 -1.11
N HIS A 331 8.71 -2.50 -0.88
CA HIS A 331 9.25 -2.08 0.43
C HIS A 331 9.22 -0.57 0.69
N THR A 332 8.82 0.25 -0.28
CA THR A 332 9.03 1.71 -0.24
C THR A 332 7.76 2.55 -0.12
N GLY A 333 6.57 1.96 -0.16
CA GLY A 333 5.34 2.66 0.25
C GLY A 333 4.21 2.65 -0.78
N ILE A 334 4.37 2.09 -1.98
CA ILE A 334 3.26 1.95 -2.93
C ILE A 334 2.08 1.17 -2.32
N LEU A 335 2.39 0.18 -1.47
CA LEU A 335 1.41 -0.60 -0.74
C LEU A 335 0.59 0.26 0.24
N ALA A 336 1.22 1.24 0.90
CA ALA A 336 0.52 2.16 1.81
C ALA A 336 -0.48 3.05 1.04
N PHE A 337 -0.10 3.55 -0.15
CA PHE A 337 -1.03 4.30 -1.01
C PHE A 337 -2.23 3.46 -1.44
N LEU A 338 -2.01 2.20 -1.83
CA LEU A 338 -3.09 1.28 -2.22
C LEU A 338 -3.98 0.91 -1.03
N GLN A 339 -3.37 0.68 0.15
CA GLN A 339 -4.09 0.37 1.38
C GLN A 339 -4.95 1.54 1.85
N PHE A 340 -4.47 2.78 1.76
CA PHE A 340 -5.28 3.97 2.03
C PHE A 340 -6.53 3.99 1.13
N GLY A 341 -6.35 3.78 -0.18
CA GLY A 341 -7.48 3.68 -1.11
C GLY A 341 -8.48 2.60 -0.69
N LYS A 342 -8.00 1.45 -0.21
CA LYS A 342 -8.84 0.36 0.28
C LYS A 342 -9.61 0.76 1.55
N THR A 343 -8.97 1.43 2.50
CA THR A 343 -9.63 1.99 3.70
C THR A 343 -10.79 2.92 3.30
N VAL A 344 -10.62 3.76 2.27
CA VAL A 344 -11.72 4.60 1.75
C VAL A 344 -12.86 3.75 1.19
N THR A 345 -12.57 2.66 0.47
CA THR A 345 -13.62 1.76 -0.04
C THR A 345 -14.39 1.04 1.08
N GLU A 346 -13.78 0.80 2.24
CA GLU A 346 -14.37 0.09 3.38
C GLU A 346 -15.11 1.02 4.37
N SER A 347 -15.04 2.33 4.17
CA SER A 347 -15.75 3.34 4.99
C SER A 347 -17.28 3.25 4.89
N LYS A 348 -18.01 3.99 5.74
CA LYS A 348 -19.49 3.98 5.74
C LYS A 348 -20.06 4.40 4.38
N LYS A 349 -21.14 3.75 3.93
CA LYS A 349 -21.86 4.16 2.72
C LYS A 349 -22.57 5.49 2.98
N ASP A 350 -22.10 6.56 2.37
CA ASP A 350 -22.77 7.86 2.33
C ASP A 350 -22.65 8.48 0.91
N PRO A 351 -23.43 9.52 0.57
CA PRO A 351 -23.33 10.14 -0.77
C PRO A 351 -21.99 10.84 -1.00
N ILE A 352 -21.35 11.36 0.06
CA ILE A 352 -20.06 12.05 -0.07
C ILE A 352 -19.00 11.03 -0.51
N LYS A 353 -19.06 9.79 -0.01
CA LYS A 353 -18.21 8.67 -0.38
C LYS A 353 -18.25 8.37 -1.87
N LEU A 354 -19.40 8.47 -2.55
CA LEU A 354 -19.43 8.29 -4.01
C LEU A 354 -18.50 9.28 -4.69
N LEU A 355 -18.57 10.57 -4.33
CA LEU A 355 -17.70 11.59 -4.90
C LEU A 355 -16.22 11.29 -4.61
N LYS A 356 -15.92 10.79 -3.40
CA LYS A 356 -14.55 10.38 -3.01
C LYS A 356 -14.02 9.18 -3.77
N LEU A 357 -14.87 8.19 -4.02
CA LEU A 357 -14.51 7.05 -4.86
C LEU A 357 -14.26 7.50 -6.31
N LEU A 358 -15.03 8.46 -6.82
CA LEU A 358 -14.79 9.04 -8.14
C LEU A 358 -13.46 9.81 -8.19
N ASP A 359 -13.10 10.57 -7.15
CA ASP A 359 -11.81 11.27 -7.05
C ASP A 359 -10.62 10.28 -7.04
N ILE A 360 -10.75 9.16 -6.30
CA ILE A 360 -9.77 8.07 -6.30
C ILE A 360 -9.67 7.41 -7.67
N PHE A 361 -10.80 7.07 -8.28
CA PHE A 361 -10.82 6.48 -9.61
C PHE A 361 -10.18 7.39 -10.66
N ALA A 362 -10.44 8.69 -10.61
CA ALA A 362 -9.83 9.69 -11.50
C ALA A 362 -8.31 9.67 -11.39
N SER A 363 -7.80 9.67 -10.16
CA SER A 363 -6.36 9.66 -9.87
C SER A 363 -5.71 8.36 -10.38
N LEU A 364 -6.33 7.20 -10.15
CA LEU A 364 -5.84 5.90 -10.65
C LEU A 364 -5.91 5.81 -12.18
N ASN A 365 -7.00 6.28 -12.79
CA ASN A 365 -7.19 6.25 -14.24
C ASN A 365 -6.17 7.15 -14.95
N ARG A 366 -5.83 8.31 -14.36
CA ARG A 366 -4.78 9.20 -14.87
C ARG A 366 -3.39 8.55 -14.88
N LEU A 367 -3.11 7.68 -13.91
CA LEU A 367 -1.83 6.97 -13.77
C LEU A 367 -1.84 5.58 -14.42
N ARG A 368 -2.94 5.18 -15.08
CA ARG A 368 -3.13 3.81 -15.60
C ARG A 368 -2.01 3.35 -16.52
N LEU A 369 -1.57 4.20 -17.45
CA LEU A 369 -0.50 3.86 -18.39
C LEU A 369 0.85 3.71 -17.68
N ASP A 370 1.11 4.58 -16.70
CA ASP A 370 2.33 4.52 -15.89
C ASP A 370 2.36 3.25 -15.04
N PHE A 371 1.24 2.89 -14.40
CA PHE A 371 1.11 1.64 -13.64
C PHE A 371 1.35 0.41 -14.51
N ASN A 372 0.75 0.36 -15.71
CA ASN A 372 0.92 -0.76 -16.62
C ASN A 372 2.37 -0.89 -17.12
N ARG A 373 3.06 0.24 -17.35
CA ARG A 373 4.45 0.23 -17.80
C ARG A 373 5.42 -0.16 -16.68
N LEU A 374 5.25 0.41 -15.49
CA LEU A 374 6.16 0.20 -14.36
C LEU A 374 5.95 -1.16 -13.68
N PHE A 375 4.69 -1.50 -13.42
CA PHE A 375 4.33 -2.68 -12.63
C PHE A 375 3.75 -3.83 -13.45
N GLY A 376 3.77 -3.76 -14.79
CA GLY A 376 3.19 -4.80 -15.67
C GLY A 376 3.96 -6.13 -15.72
N GLY A 377 5.21 -6.16 -15.25
CA GLY A 377 6.03 -7.39 -15.26
C GLY A 377 5.58 -8.43 -14.21
N ALA A 378 5.87 -9.71 -14.47
CA ALA A 378 5.49 -10.83 -13.59
C ALA A 378 6.02 -10.69 -12.15
N ALA A 379 7.18 -10.04 -11.98
CA ALA A 379 7.77 -9.76 -10.66
C ALA A 379 6.94 -8.81 -9.78
N CYS A 380 6.01 -8.04 -10.36
CA CYS A 380 5.16 -7.06 -9.67
C CYS A 380 3.72 -7.57 -9.44
N ILE A 381 3.48 -8.88 -9.50
CA ILE A 381 2.14 -9.48 -9.43
C ILE A 381 1.34 -9.07 -8.19
N GLU A 382 2.02 -8.90 -7.04
CA GLU A 382 1.38 -8.44 -5.80
C GLU A 382 0.79 -7.03 -5.95
N ILE A 383 1.59 -6.09 -6.46
CA ILE A 383 1.17 -4.70 -6.70
C ILE A 383 0.05 -4.67 -7.74
N GLN A 384 0.14 -5.48 -8.81
CA GLN A 384 -0.92 -5.61 -9.82
C GLN A 384 -2.24 -6.11 -9.21
N ASN A 385 -2.17 -7.16 -8.39
CA ASN A 385 -3.35 -7.74 -7.75
C ASN A 385 -4.02 -6.74 -6.81
N LEU A 386 -3.25 -6.02 -5.99
CA LEU A 386 -3.77 -4.99 -5.09
C LEU A 386 -4.33 -3.79 -5.86
N THR A 387 -3.68 -3.36 -6.93
CA THR A 387 -4.18 -2.27 -7.79
C THR A 387 -5.50 -2.67 -8.46
N ARG A 388 -5.58 -3.90 -8.99
CA ARG A 388 -6.82 -4.43 -9.59
C ARG A 388 -7.94 -4.57 -8.56
N ASP A 389 -7.63 -5.09 -7.37
CA ASP A 389 -8.60 -5.22 -6.27
C ASP A 389 -9.13 -3.84 -5.85
N LEU A 390 -8.25 -2.85 -5.69
CA LEU A 390 -8.64 -1.47 -5.38
C LEU A 390 -9.53 -0.88 -6.47
N ILE A 391 -9.11 -0.95 -7.75
CA ILE A 391 -9.91 -0.44 -8.88
C ILE A 391 -11.29 -1.11 -8.90
N LYS A 392 -11.35 -2.43 -8.68
CA LYS A 392 -12.60 -3.18 -8.61
C LYS A 392 -13.49 -2.67 -7.49
N ARG A 393 -12.98 -2.57 -6.26
CA ARG A 393 -13.73 -2.08 -5.10
C ARG A 393 -14.22 -0.65 -5.27
N VAL A 394 -13.42 0.22 -5.87
CA VAL A 394 -13.79 1.61 -6.15
C VAL A 394 -14.94 1.66 -7.15
N ILE A 395 -14.86 0.88 -8.24
CA ILE A 395 -15.92 0.82 -9.26
C ILE A 395 -17.20 0.21 -8.69
N ASP A 396 -17.11 -0.94 -8.03
CA ASP A 396 -18.26 -1.62 -7.43
C ASP A 396 -18.91 -0.73 -6.37
N GLY A 397 -18.12 -0.15 -5.45
CA GLY A 397 -18.62 0.74 -4.40
C GLY A 397 -19.27 2.02 -4.95
N ALA A 398 -18.68 2.64 -5.98
CA ALA A 398 -19.25 3.83 -6.60
C ALA A 398 -20.56 3.50 -7.34
N ALA A 399 -20.59 2.40 -8.10
CA ALA A 399 -21.78 1.95 -8.79
C ALA A 399 -22.90 1.60 -7.81
N GLU A 400 -22.62 0.82 -6.76
CA GLU A 400 -23.59 0.45 -5.73
C GLU A 400 -24.24 1.67 -5.08
N ILE A 401 -23.45 2.65 -4.61
CA ILE A 401 -24.00 3.86 -3.98
C ILE A 401 -24.87 4.64 -4.98
N PHE A 402 -24.47 4.71 -6.25
CA PHE A 402 -25.26 5.37 -7.28
C PHE A 402 -26.59 4.66 -7.54
N TRP A 403 -26.60 3.32 -7.63
CA TRP A 403 -27.83 2.54 -7.83
C TRP A 403 -28.76 2.57 -6.63
N GLU A 404 -28.20 2.56 -5.42
CA GLU A 404 -28.97 2.66 -4.17
C GLU A 404 -29.66 4.04 -4.05
N LEU A 405 -29.12 5.10 -4.65
CA LEU A 405 -29.63 6.47 -4.53
C LEU A 405 -31.11 6.59 -4.91
N LEU A 406 -31.51 6.02 -6.06
CA LEU A 406 -32.91 6.06 -6.52
C LEU A 406 -33.83 5.39 -5.50
N VAL A 407 -33.47 4.18 -5.07
CA VAL A 407 -34.25 3.41 -4.09
C VAL A 407 -34.35 4.17 -2.76
N GLN A 408 -33.27 4.80 -2.30
CA GLN A 408 -33.26 5.60 -1.09
C GLN A 408 -34.20 6.80 -1.18
N VAL A 409 -34.24 7.49 -2.33
CA VAL A 409 -35.17 8.59 -2.59
C VAL A 409 -36.62 8.09 -2.58
N GLU A 410 -36.92 6.97 -3.23
CA GLU A 410 -38.26 6.38 -3.23
C GLU A 410 -38.74 5.98 -1.83
N LEU A 411 -37.86 5.42 -1.00
CA LEU A 411 -38.19 5.03 0.37
C LEU A 411 -38.56 6.22 1.27
N GLN A 412 -38.07 7.43 0.99
CA GLN A 412 -38.43 8.62 1.76
C GLN A 412 -39.92 8.96 1.66
N ARG A 413 -40.63 8.47 0.64
CA ARG A 413 -42.08 8.70 0.44
C ARG A 413 -42.93 8.35 1.66
N GLN A 414 -42.48 7.39 2.47
CA GLN A 414 -43.20 6.94 3.66
C GLN A 414 -43.09 7.89 4.86
N ILE A 415 -42.16 8.85 4.82
CA ILE A 415 -41.99 9.84 5.87
C ILE A 415 -43.11 10.89 5.75
N PRO A 416 -43.77 11.27 6.85
CA PRO A 416 -44.81 12.30 6.80
C PRO A 416 -44.24 13.64 6.33
N PRO A 417 -45.03 14.43 5.57
CA PRO A 417 -44.57 15.71 5.07
C PRO A 417 -44.42 16.75 6.21
N PRO A 418 -43.63 17.83 6.00
CA PRO A 418 -43.40 18.86 7.01
C PRO A 418 -44.72 19.48 7.50
N PRO A 419 -45.00 19.53 8.81
CA PRO A 419 -46.28 20.02 9.32
C PRO A 419 -46.52 21.52 9.09
N ASP A 420 -45.47 22.25 8.73
CA ASP A 420 -45.46 23.70 8.44
C ASP A 420 -45.58 24.02 6.94
N GLY A 421 -45.66 23.00 6.07
CA GLY A 421 -45.74 23.19 4.61
C GLY A 421 -44.41 23.58 3.96
N ASN A 422 -43.30 23.45 4.68
CA ASN A 422 -41.96 23.77 4.19
C ASN A 422 -41.49 22.78 3.09
N VAL A 423 -40.50 23.18 2.31
CA VAL A 423 -39.85 22.32 1.31
C VAL A 423 -39.05 21.25 2.05
N PRO A 424 -39.25 19.95 1.79
CA PRO A 424 -38.45 18.90 2.40
C PRO A 424 -36.97 19.05 2.02
N ILE A 425 -36.08 18.99 3.01
CA ILE A 425 -34.62 19.12 2.83
C ILE A 425 -34.09 18.13 1.77
N LEU A 426 -34.70 16.95 1.67
CA LEU A 426 -34.38 15.93 0.67
C LEU A 426 -34.39 16.50 -0.75
N VAL A 427 -35.37 17.34 -1.09
CA VAL A 427 -35.56 17.89 -2.45
C VAL A 427 -34.32 18.68 -2.85
N SER A 428 -33.86 19.58 -1.98
CA SER A 428 -32.67 20.40 -2.24
C SER A 428 -31.39 19.56 -2.26
N ILE A 429 -31.20 18.66 -1.29
CA ILE A 429 -29.98 17.84 -1.21
C ILE A 429 -29.82 16.96 -2.46
N ILE A 430 -30.88 16.28 -2.89
CA ILE A 430 -30.79 15.34 -4.02
C ILE A 430 -30.64 16.10 -5.34
N THR A 431 -31.34 17.20 -5.53
CA THR A 431 -31.21 18.02 -6.75
C THR A 431 -29.80 18.62 -6.87
N ASP A 432 -29.25 19.19 -5.79
CA ASP A 432 -27.89 19.70 -5.75
C ASP A 432 -26.85 18.59 -6.00
N TYR A 433 -27.07 17.42 -5.40
CA TYR A 433 -26.19 16.27 -5.56
C TYR A 433 -26.20 15.72 -6.99
N CYS A 434 -27.37 15.54 -7.60
CA CYS A 434 -27.50 15.17 -9.00
C CYS A 434 -26.86 16.20 -9.93
N ASN A 435 -26.98 17.49 -9.63
CA ASN A 435 -26.31 18.54 -10.39
C ASN A 435 -24.78 18.44 -10.28
N LYS A 436 -24.24 18.12 -9.09
CA LYS A 436 -22.81 17.86 -8.90
C LYS A 436 -22.33 16.65 -9.70
N LEU A 437 -23.09 15.55 -9.72
CA LEU A 437 -22.77 14.35 -10.51
C LEU A 437 -22.77 14.61 -12.03
N LEU A 438 -23.65 15.48 -12.50
CA LEU A 438 -23.72 15.89 -13.91
C LEU A 438 -22.74 17.00 -14.28
N GLY A 439 -22.03 17.57 -13.30
CA GLY A 439 -21.00 18.57 -13.50
C GLY A 439 -19.82 18.02 -14.31
N ASP A 440 -19.07 18.92 -14.93
CA ASP A 440 -18.01 18.56 -15.88
C ASP A 440 -16.87 17.77 -15.24
N ASN A 441 -16.69 17.90 -13.92
CA ASN A 441 -15.70 17.14 -13.14
C ASN A 441 -16.10 15.67 -13.00
N TYR A 442 -17.35 15.36 -12.63
CA TYR A 442 -17.76 14.00 -12.24
C TYR A 442 -18.47 13.23 -13.35
N LYS A 443 -19.18 13.92 -14.26
CA LYS A 443 -19.92 13.28 -15.36
C LYS A 443 -19.09 12.33 -16.22
N PRO A 444 -17.89 12.69 -16.73
CA PRO A 444 -17.11 11.76 -17.56
C PRO A 444 -16.61 10.56 -16.74
N ILE A 445 -16.17 10.80 -15.51
CA ILE A 445 -15.64 9.80 -14.59
C ILE A 445 -16.72 8.78 -14.24
N LEU A 446 -17.90 9.25 -13.81
CA LEU A 446 -19.00 8.39 -13.42
C LEU A 446 -19.54 7.60 -14.62
N ASN A 447 -19.64 8.20 -15.81
CA ASN A 447 -20.01 7.43 -17.01
C ASN A 447 -19.02 6.29 -17.28
N GLN A 448 -17.71 6.56 -17.16
CA GLN A 448 -16.70 5.52 -17.34
C GLN A 448 -16.84 4.41 -16.29
N VAL A 449 -17.04 4.76 -15.02
CA VAL A 449 -17.27 3.80 -13.92
C VAL A 449 -18.49 2.93 -14.18
N LEU A 450 -19.63 3.53 -14.53
CA LEU A 450 -20.88 2.79 -14.80
C LEU A 450 -20.74 1.87 -16.03
N LEU A 451 -20.04 2.33 -17.08
CA LEU A 451 -19.76 1.52 -18.25
C LEU A 451 -18.88 0.31 -17.93
N ILE A 452 -17.81 0.51 -17.15
CA ILE A 452 -16.93 -0.59 -16.73
C ILE A 452 -17.70 -1.60 -15.85
N HIS A 453 -18.45 -1.12 -14.85
CA HIS A 453 -19.24 -1.97 -13.97
C HIS A 453 -20.27 -2.82 -14.74
N ARG A 454 -21.00 -2.23 -15.70
CA ARG A 454 -21.92 -2.98 -16.57
C ARG A 454 -21.22 -4.00 -17.43
N SER A 455 -20.04 -3.67 -17.95
CA SER A 455 -19.24 -4.61 -18.74
C SER A 455 -18.85 -5.84 -17.93
N TRP A 456 -18.55 -5.69 -16.63
CA TRP A 456 -18.27 -6.80 -15.72
C TRP A 456 -19.50 -7.64 -15.41
N LYS A 457 -20.70 -7.04 -15.43
CA LYS A 457 -21.97 -7.74 -15.27
C LYS A 457 -22.56 -8.31 -16.57
N HIS A 458 -21.85 -8.17 -17.70
CA HIS A 458 -22.32 -8.56 -19.03
C HIS A 458 -23.66 -7.93 -19.43
N GLU A 459 -23.94 -6.72 -18.94
CA GLU A 459 -25.15 -5.97 -19.28
C GLU A 459 -25.00 -5.25 -20.64
N LYS A 460 -26.13 -4.97 -21.30
CA LYS A 460 -26.11 -4.26 -22.59
C LYS A 460 -25.57 -2.84 -22.44
N PHE A 461 -24.73 -2.43 -23.39
CA PHE A 461 -24.31 -1.05 -23.52
C PHE A 461 -25.55 -0.16 -23.71
N GLN A 462 -25.62 0.90 -22.93
CA GLN A 462 -26.67 1.89 -23.03
C GLN A 462 -25.99 3.25 -23.07
N GLU A 463 -26.30 4.01 -24.10
CA GLU A 463 -25.81 5.38 -24.20
C GLU A 463 -26.55 6.25 -23.17
N ARG A 464 -25.82 7.17 -22.52
CA ARG A 464 -26.37 8.15 -21.56
C ARG A 464 -27.03 7.56 -20.30
N ILE A 465 -26.56 6.42 -19.79
CA ILE A 465 -27.05 5.79 -18.53
C ILE A 465 -27.15 6.80 -17.38
N LEU A 466 -26.10 7.58 -17.15
CA LEU A 466 -26.11 8.57 -16.06
C LEU A 466 -27.27 9.56 -16.19
N VAL A 467 -27.54 10.04 -17.40
CA VAL A 467 -28.62 11.01 -17.65
C VAL A 467 -29.98 10.37 -17.41
N SER A 468 -30.21 9.15 -17.91
CA SER A 468 -31.49 8.46 -17.72
C SER A 468 -31.79 8.23 -16.24
N GLU A 469 -30.78 7.84 -15.46
CA GLU A 469 -30.97 7.55 -14.04
C GLU A 469 -31.15 8.81 -13.20
N VAL A 470 -30.44 9.90 -13.51
CA VAL A 470 -30.70 11.19 -12.86
C VAL A 470 -32.12 11.67 -13.14
N LEU A 471 -32.62 11.49 -14.36
CA LEU A 471 -34.02 11.82 -14.68
C LEU A 471 -35.00 10.92 -13.89
N ASN A 472 -34.70 9.64 -13.68
CA ASN A 472 -35.52 8.77 -12.83
C ASN A 472 -35.52 9.24 -11.36
N ILE A 473 -34.38 9.69 -10.84
CA ILE A 473 -34.28 10.26 -9.49
C ILE A 473 -35.15 11.52 -9.35
N VAL A 474 -35.10 12.43 -10.33
CA VAL A 474 -35.95 13.63 -10.32
C VAL A 474 -37.43 13.25 -10.39
N LYS A 475 -37.81 12.30 -11.23
CA LYS A 475 -39.20 11.77 -11.27
C LYS A 475 -39.62 11.15 -9.94
N ALA A 476 -38.71 10.47 -9.23
CA ALA A 476 -39.00 9.93 -7.91
C ALA A 476 -39.25 11.06 -6.89
N ILE A 477 -38.55 12.18 -6.99
CA ILE A 477 -38.83 13.39 -6.20
C ILE A 477 -40.23 13.93 -6.50
N ASP A 478 -40.58 14.10 -7.78
CA ASP A 478 -41.91 14.59 -8.17
C ASP A 478 -43.03 13.68 -7.62
N LEU A 479 -42.87 12.36 -7.74
CA LEU A 479 -43.84 11.40 -7.20
C LEU A 479 -43.93 11.43 -5.67
N ASN A 480 -42.81 11.68 -4.98
CA ASN A 480 -42.82 11.88 -3.54
C ASN A 480 -43.56 13.16 -3.16
N LEU A 481 -43.33 14.26 -3.87
CA LEU A 481 -44.02 15.53 -3.66
C LEU A 481 -45.53 15.40 -3.88
N GLU A 482 -45.97 14.68 -4.90
CA GLU A 482 -47.40 14.40 -5.13
C GLU A 482 -48.02 13.60 -3.98
N THR A 483 -47.30 12.59 -3.49
CA THR A 483 -47.77 11.75 -2.38
C THR A 483 -47.89 12.56 -1.09
N TRP A 484 -46.87 13.37 -0.80
CA TRP A 484 -46.86 14.26 0.36
C TRP A 484 -47.93 15.34 0.30
N THR A 485 -48.18 15.91 -0.88
CA THR A 485 -49.27 16.88 -1.09
C THR A 485 -50.62 16.26 -0.72
N LYS A 486 -50.87 15.00 -1.11
CA LYS A 486 -52.12 14.26 -0.80
C LYS A 486 -52.22 13.80 0.66
N ALA A 487 -51.10 13.78 1.39
CA ALA A 487 -51.05 13.28 2.78
C ALA A 487 -51.51 14.32 3.82
N TYR A 488 -51.63 15.60 3.45
CA TYR A 488 -52.16 16.63 4.35
C TYR A 488 -53.68 16.51 4.49
N GLU A 489 -54.16 16.47 5.74
CA GLU A 489 -55.59 16.56 6.04
C GLU A 489 -56.16 17.95 5.68
N ASP A 490 -55.35 18.99 5.91
CA ASP A 490 -55.70 20.36 5.58
C ASP A 490 -55.40 20.68 4.11
N SER A 491 -56.46 20.77 3.31
CA SER A 491 -56.36 21.13 1.88
C SER A 491 -55.68 22.50 1.65
N ILE A 492 -55.83 23.48 2.55
CA ILE A 492 -55.18 24.79 2.38
C ILE A 492 -53.67 24.67 2.59
N LEU A 493 -53.24 23.89 3.59
CA LEU A 493 -51.83 23.60 3.83
C LEU A 493 -51.22 22.75 2.71
N SER A 494 -51.98 21.78 2.18
CA SER A 494 -51.61 20.99 1.01
C SER A 494 -51.27 21.89 -0.20
N ASN A 495 -52.13 22.89 -0.48
CA ASN A 495 -51.89 23.85 -1.56
C ASN A 495 -50.67 24.75 -1.29
N LEU A 496 -50.46 25.18 -0.04
CA LEU A 496 -49.26 25.95 0.34
C LEU A 496 -47.97 25.12 0.12
N PHE A 497 -47.98 23.87 0.55
CA PHE A 497 -46.87 22.94 0.36
C PHE A 497 -46.57 22.73 -1.12
N ALA A 498 -47.58 22.45 -1.94
CA ALA A 498 -47.41 22.28 -3.38
C ALA A 498 -46.84 23.55 -4.04
N MET A 499 -47.38 24.73 -3.70
CA MET A 499 -46.87 26.02 -4.16
C MET A 499 -45.38 26.21 -3.83
N ASN A 500 -44.98 25.93 -2.58
CA ASN A 500 -43.60 26.05 -2.13
C ASN A 500 -42.65 25.13 -2.92
N ASN A 501 -43.03 23.87 -3.11
CA ASN A 501 -42.18 22.88 -3.78
C ASN A 501 -42.07 23.13 -5.29
N HIS A 502 -43.17 23.45 -5.98
CA HIS A 502 -43.12 23.78 -7.40
C HIS A 502 -42.29 25.04 -7.65
N TYR A 503 -42.40 26.06 -6.78
CA TYR A 503 -41.54 27.24 -6.88
C TYR A 503 -40.06 26.91 -6.63
N HIS A 504 -39.78 26.09 -5.63
CA HIS A 504 -38.40 25.69 -5.30
C HIS A 504 -37.75 24.96 -6.47
N LEU A 505 -38.43 23.95 -7.02
CA LEU A 505 -38.00 23.22 -8.20
C LEU A 505 -37.78 24.13 -9.40
N TYR A 506 -38.72 25.03 -9.69
CA TYR A 506 -38.59 26.00 -10.77
C TYR A 506 -37.37 26.92 -10.59
N LYS A 507 -37.20 27.51 -9.40
CA LYS A 507 -36.17 28.53 -9.15
C LYS A 507 -34.77 27.93 -9.04
N HIS A 508 -34.62 26.82 -8.34
CA HIS A 508 -33.30 26.28 -7.98
C HIS A 508 -32.72 25.35 -9.04
N LEU A 509 -33.55 24.72 -9.88
CA LEU A 509 -33.03 23.91 -10.99
C LEU A 509 -32.76 24.71 -12.26
N LYS A 510 -33.33 25.92 -12.40
CA LYS A 510 -33.11 26.76 -13.59
C LYS A 510 -31.65 27.17 -13.70
N GLY A 511 -31.05 26.89 -14.87
CA GLY A 511 -29.62 27.15 -15.13
C GLY A 511 -28.66 26.13 -14.52
N THR A 512 -29.17 25.01 -13.99
CA THR A 512 -28.34 23.87 -13.54
C THR A 512 -28.25 22.81 -14.63
N LYS A 513 -27.26 21.91 -14.55
CA LYS A 513 -27.11 20.79 -15.50
C LYS A 513 -28.31 19.85 -15.46
N VAL A 514 -28.95 19.69 -14.30
CA VAL A 514 -30.22 18.94 -14.17
C VAL A 514 -31.35 19.69 -14.89
N GLY A 515 -31.44 21.00 -14.70
CA GLY A 515 -32.43 21.84 -15.38
C GLY A 515 -32.33 21.78 -16.90
N ASP A 516 -31.11 21.84 -17.44
CA ASP A 516 -30.86 21.73 -18.88
C ASP A 516 -31.37 20.40 -19.46
N LEU A 517 -31.34 19.31 -18.69
CA LEU A 517 -31.87 18.01 -19.09
C LEU A 517 -33.40 17.92 -19.03
N LEU A 518 -34.03 18.63 -18.10
CA LEU A 518 -35.49 18.68 -17.95
C LEU A 518 -36.15 19.57 -19.01
N GLY A 519 -35.47 20.66 -19.39
CA GLY A 519 -35.87 21.56 -20.46
C GLY A 519 -36.99 22.54 -20.09
N ASP A 520 -37.22 23.52 -20.97
CA ASP A 520 -38.12 24.66 -20.72
C ASP A 520 -39.59 24.26 -20.51
N SER A 521 -40.04 23.16 -21.11
CA SER A 521 -41.43 22.69 -20.93
C SER A 521 -41.71 22.35 -19.48
N TRP A 522 -40.80 21.61 -18.84
CA TRP A 522 -40.91 21.22 -17.44
C TRP A 522 -40.90 22.44 -16.52
N PHE A 523 -40.05 23.44 -16.79
CA PHE A 523 -40.06 24.69 -16.03
C PHE A 523 -41.38 25.46 -16.16
N ARG A 524 -41.94 25.54 -17.37
CA ARG A 524 -43.25 26.18 -17.59
C ARG A 524 -44.35 25.45 -16.83
N GLU A 525 -44.34 24.12 -16.79
CA GLU A 525 -45.29 23.33 -16.02
C GLU A 525 -45.18 23.62 -14.52
N HIS A 526 -43.99 23.59 -13.93
CA HIS A 526 -43.81 23.92 -12.51
C HIS A 526 -44.16 25.38 -12.18
N GLU A 527 -43.92 26.33 -13.09
CA GLU A 527 -44.35 27.72 -12.93
C GLU A 527 -45.89 27.85 -12.93
N GLN A 528 -46.56 27.16 -13.87
CA GLN A 528 -48.02 27.10 -13.95
C GLN A 528 -48.64 26.43 -12.72
N TYR A 529 -48.09 25.30 -12.26
CA TYR A 529 -48.55 24.63 -11.05
C TYR A 529 -48.40 25.51 -9.81
N LYS A 530 -47.27 26.22 -9.69
CA LYS A 530 -47.08 27.20 -8.61
C LYS A 530 -48.17 28.28 -8.63
N ASP A 531 -48.46 28.89 -9.78
CA ASP A 531 -49.49 29.94 -9.87
C ASP A 531 -50.90 29.38 -9.64
N TYR A 532 -51.18 28.15 -10.09
CA TYR A 532 -52.42 27.43 -9.82
C TYR A 532 -52.65 27.19 -8.33
N TYR A 533 -51.67 26.61 -7.63
CA TYR A 533 -51.77 26.34 -6.20
C TYR A 533 -51.79 27.63 -5.37
N ALA A 534 -51.06 28.67 -5.78
CA ALA A 534 -51.13 29.99 -5.16
C ALA A 534 -52.54 30.59 -5.25
N ALA A 535 -53.20 30.51 -6.42
CA ALA A 535 -54.54 31.02 -6.61
C ALA A 535 -55.58 30.28 -5.75
N ILE A 536 -55.50 28.95 -5.69
CA ILE A 536 -56.40 28.13 -4.85
C ILE A 536 -56.15 28.42 -3.37
N PHE A 537 -54.88 28.45 -2.94
CA PHE A 537 -54.50 28.79 -1.58
C PHE A 537 -55.10 30.14 -1.17
N LEU A 538 -54.92 31.19 -1.97
CA LEU A 538 -55.43 32.54 -1.68
C LEU A 538 -56.97 32.58 -1.64
N ARG A 539 -57.64 31.91 -2.59
CA ARG A 539 -59.10 31.84 -2.65
C ARG A 539 -59.68 31.16 -1.41
N ASP A 540 -59.13 30.01 -1.04
CA ASP A 540 -59.71 29.17 0.01
C ASP A 540 -59.30 29.60 1.43
N SER A 541 -58.22 30.38 1.55
CA SER A 541 -57.79 31.05 2.77
C SER A 541 -58.40 32.47 2.91
N TRP A 542 -57.63 33.49 2.55
CA TRP A 542 -57.93 34.91 2.80
C TRP A 542 -59.01 35.48 1.88
N GLY A 543 -59.28 34.85 0.73
CA GLY A 543 -60.25 35.32 -0.26
C GLY A 543 -61.71 35.35 0.21
N LYS A 544 -62.08 34.54 1.21
CA LYS A 544 -63.44 34.53 1.78
C LYS A 544 -63.66 35.63 2.82
N LEU A 545 -62.57 36.14 3.41
CA LEU A 545 -62.61 37.06 4.54
C LEU A 545 -63.30 38.41 4.21
N PRO A 546 -63.07 39.04 3.04
CA PRO A 546 -63.79 40.25 2.65
C PRO A 546 -65.31 40.09 2.57
N GLY A 547 -65.81 38.88 2.29
CA GLY A 547 -67.25 38.59 2.19
C GLY A 547 -68.02 38.83 3.49
N HIS A 548 -67.36 38.76 4.64
CA HIS A 548 -67.98 39.07 5.94
C HIS A 548 -68.31 40.57 6.10
N LEU A 549 -67.70 41.44 5.29
CA LEU A 549 -67.87 42.89 5.30
C LEU A 549 -68.73 43.39 4.13
N SER A 550 -69.77 42.63 3.76
CA SER A 550 -70.73 43.07 2.73
C SER A 550 -71.42 44.39 3.13
N ARG A 551 -71.78 45.20 2.13
CA ARG A 551 -72.58 46.42 2.29
C ARG A 551 -74.08 46.17 2.14
N GLU A 552 -74.47 44.97 1.69
CA GLU A 552 -75.88 44.61 1.46
C GLU A 552 -76.69 44.74 2.74
N GLY A 553 -77.92 45.27 2.67
CA GLY A 553 -78.77 45.49 3.86
C GLY A 553 -78.37 46.67 4.76
N LEU A 554 -77.24 47.36 4.53
CA LEU A 554 -76.89 48.63 5.19
C LEU A 554 -77.28 49.87 4.38
N ILE A 555 -77.57 49.70 3.08
CA ILE A 555 -77.87 50.77 2.13
C ILE A 555 -79.33 51.24 2.25
N LEU A 556 -80.25 50.35 2.67
CA LEU A 556 -81.61 50.71 3.06
C LEU A 556 -81.66 50.85 4.58
N PHE A 557 -81.56 52.08 5.10
CA PHE A 557 -81.80 52.39 6.52
C PHE A 557 -83.28 52.25 6.92
N SER A 558 -84.00 51.24 6.41
CA SER A 558 -85.43 51.03 6.66
C SER A 558 -85.75 50.68 8.12
N GLY A 559 -84.74 50.38 8.95
CA GLY A 559 -84.87 50.04 10.39
C GLY A 559 -84.19 50.99 11.39
N GLY A 560 -83.66 52.14 10.96
CA GLY A 560 -83.02 53.14 11.85
C GLY A 560 -81.57 52.86 12.27
N ARG A 561 -80.91 53.85 12.91
CA ARG A 561 -79.47 53.82 13.28
C ARG A 561 -79.07 52.66 14.22
N ALA A 562 -79.97 52.23 15.10
CA ALA A 562 -79.70 51.13 16.03
C ALA A 562 -79.57 49.79 15.31
N THR A 563 -80.49 49.47 14.40
CA THR A 563 -80.50 48.25 13.60
C THR A 563 -79.27 48.16 12.67
N ALA A 564 -78.89 49.28 12.06
CA ALA A 564 -77.66 49.36 11.27
C ALA A 564 -76.41 49.12 12.13
N ARG A 565 -76.34 49.71 13.32
CA ARG A 565 -75.24 49.51 14.27
C ARG A 565 -75.10 48.04 14.70
N ASP A 566 -76.20 47.35 14.99
CA ASP A 566 -76.17 45.95 15.41
C ASP A 566 -75.74 45.01 14.26
N LEU A 567 -76.16 45.31 13.03
CA LEU A 567 -75.70 44.59 11.84
C LEU A 567 -74.20 44.81 11.58
N VAL A 568 -73.70 46.03 11.73
CA VAL A 568 -72.26 46.35 11.62
C VAL A 568 -71.45 45.61 12.67
N LYS A 569 -71.92 45.59 13.93
CA LYS A 569 -71.30 44.83 15.03
C LYS A 569 -71.23 43.34 14.71
N LYS A 570 -72.32 42.75 14.21
CA LYS A 570 -72.36 41.33 13.81
C LYS A 570 -71.34 41.02 12.70
N ARG A 571 -71.24 41.86 11.68
CA ARG A 571 -70.29 41.69 10.57
C ARG A 571 -68.83 41.81 11.01
N LEU A 572 -68.52 42.83 11.82
CA LEU A 572 -67.18 43.03 12.37
C LEU A 572 -66.78 41.88 13.31
N LYS A 573 -67.71 41.41 14.13
CA LYS A 573 -67.47 40.24 14.98
C LYS A 573 -67.14 39.00 14.15
N ASN A 574 -67.94 38.68 13.15
CA ASN A 574 -67.70 37.55 12.25
C ASN A 574 -66.37 37.68 11.50
N PHE A 575 -66.03 38.88 11.03
CA PHE A 575 -64.73 39.15 10.40
C PHE A 575 -63.57 38.93 11.37
N ASN A 576 -63.65 39.47 12.60
CA ASN A 576 -62.59 39.33 13.59
C ASN A 576 -62.39 37.85 13.99
N GLU A 577 -63.47 37.10 14.19
CA GLU A 577 -63.42 35.67 14.52
C GLU A 577 -62.78 34.86 13.37
N ALA A 578 -63.21 35.10 12.12
CA ALA A 578 -62.65 34.43 10.94
C ALA A 578 -61.17 34.81 10.69
N PHE A 579 -60.81 36.08 10.90
CA PHE A 579 -59.43 36.55 10.80
C PHE A 579 -58.55 35.90 11.87
N ASP A 580 -59.00 35.89 13.13
CA ASP A 580 -58.25 35.31 14.25
C ASP A 580 -58.01 33.81 14.07
N GLU A 581 -59.04 33.09 13.63
CA GLU A 581 -58.95 31.66 13.33
C GLU A 581 -57.93 31.39 12.21
N MET A 582 -58.04 32.12 11.10
CA MET A 582 -57.14 31.97 9.95
C MET A 582 -55.71 32.35 10.31
N TYR A 583 -55.52 33.49 10.97
CA TYR A 583 -54.21 33.97 11.40
C TYR A 583 -53.56 32.98 12.38
N LYS A 584 -54.30 32.50 13.37
CA LYS A 584 -53.81 31.49 14.32
C LYS A 584 -53.37 30.22 13.60
N ARG A 585 -54.19 29.71 12.67
CA ARG A 585 -53.91 28.49 11.90
C ARG A 585 -52.67 28.64 11.01
N GLN A 586 -52.54 29.76 10.31
CA GLN A 586 -51.49 29.97 9.31
C GLN A 586 -50.19 30.59 9.87
N SER A 587 -50.22 31.15 11.08
CA SER A 587 -49.04 31.77 11.71
C SER A 587 -47.87 30.80 11.97
N SER A 588 -48.12 29.48 11.96
CA SER A 588 -47.09 28.45 12.07
C SER A 588 -46.56 27.93 10.75
N TRP A 589 -47.18 28.30 9.62
CA TRP A 589 -46.77 27.82 8.30
C TRP A 589 -45.59 28.62 7.76
N VAL A 590 -44.86 28.05 6.81
CA VAL A 590 -43.62 28.63 6.29
C VAL A 590 -43.66 28.70 4.77
N VAL A 591 -43.27 29.86 4.23
CA VAL A 591 -42.91 30.04 2.81
C VAL A 591 -41.42 30.37 2.79
N PRO A 592 -40.55 29.40 2.44
CA PRO A 592 -39.10 29.54 2.62
C PRO A 592 -38.53 30.64 1.73
N ASP A 593 -38.95 30.67 0.47
CA ASP A 593 -38.47 31.65 -0.48
C ASP A 593 -39.05 33.04 -0.22
N ARG A 594 -38.18 34.04 -0.20
CA ARG A 594 -38.54 35.42 0.10
C ARG A 594 -39.43 36.04 -0.98
N ASP A 595 -39.10 35.87 -2.26
CA ASP A 595 -39.81 36.54 -3.35
C ASP A 595 -41.24 35.99 -3.47
N LEU A 596 -41.38 34.66 -3.30
CA LEU A 596 -42.69 34.02 -3.24
C LEU A 596 -43.48 34.50 -2.01
N ARG A 597 -42.85 34.54 -0.83
CA ARG A 597 -43.51 34.98 0.42
C ARG A 597 -44.00 36.42 0.31
N ASP A 598 -43.13 37.33 -0.13
CA ASP A 598 -43.44 38.75 -0.24
C ASP A 598 -44.60 38.97 -1.23
N LYS A 599 -44.62 38.24 -2.36
CA LYS A 599 -45.72 38.25 -3.34
C LYS A 599 -47.05 37.77 -2.74
N ILE A 600 -47.03 36.65 -2.02
CA ILE A 600 -48.25 36.08 -1.39
C ILE A 600 -48.78 36.99 -0.28
N CYS A 601 -47.92 37.48 0.60
CA CYS A 601 -48.29 38.45 1.64
C CYS A 601 -48.88 39.73 1.02
N GLN A 602 -48.29 40.25 -0.05
CA GLN A 602 -48.81 41.42 -0.77
C GLN A 602 -50.21 41.14 -1.36
N GLN A 603 -50.43 39.97 -1.96
CA GLN A 603 -51.74 39.59 -2.51
C GLN A 603 -52.81 39.45 -1.42
N ILE A 604 -52.45 38.89 -0.26
CA ILE A 604 -53.35 38.82 0.90
C ILE A 604 -53.71 40.22 1.40
N VAL A 605 -52.70 41.09 1.55
CA VAL A 605 -52.88 42.50 1.96
C VAL A 605 -53.81 43.23 0.99
N GLN A 606 -53.60 43.07 -0.33
CA GLN A 606 -54.43 43.69 -1.36
C GLN A 606 -55.86 43.15 -1.39
N ALA A 607 -56.08 41.88 -1.05
CA ALA A 607 -57.42 41.30 -0.98
C ALA A 607 -58.21 41.77 0.24
N VAL A 608 -57.56 41.89 1.41
CA VAL A 608 -58.24 42.11 2.69
C VAL A 608 -58.29 43.59 3.08
N LEU A 609 -57.18 44.32 3.00
CA LEU A 609 -57.09 45.67 3.57
C LEU A 609 -57.99 46.71 2.90
N PRO A 610 -58.14 46.77 1.56
CA PRO A 610 -59.00 47.78 0.95
C PRO A 610 -60.46 47.68 1.38
N VAL A 611 -60.97 46.44 1.50
CA VAL A 611 -62.35 46.17 1.93
C VAL A 611 -62.52 46.55 3.41
N TYR A 612 -61.59 46.13 4.26
CA TYR A 612 -61.60 46.48 5.69
C TYR A 612 -61.52 48.00 5.91
N ARG A 613 -60.56 48.68 5.25
CA ARG A 613 -60.37 50.13 5.33
C ARG A 613 -61.64 50.88 4.92
N SER A 614 -62.23 50.51 3.79
CA SER A 614 -63.46 51.14 3.29
C SER A 614 -64.65 50.91 4.23
N TYR A 615 -64.78 49.71 4.79
CA TYR A 615 -65.85 49.37 5.72
C TYR A 615 -65.70 50.15 7.05
N MET A 616 -64.49 50.22 7.59
CA MET A 616 -64.19 50.98 8.82
C MET A 616 -64.38 52.49 8.63
N GLN A 617 -64.00 53.06 7.48
CA GLN A 617 -64.26 54.48 7.18
C GLN A 617 -65.76 54.79 7.10
N SER A 618 -66.56 53.86 6.59
CA SER A 618 -68.01 54.08 6.36
C SER A 618 -68.85 53.82 7.61
N TYR A 619 -68.47 52.85 8.44
CA TYR A 619 -69.29 52.35 9.54
C TYR A 619 -68.59 52.30 10.90
N GLY A 620 -67.27 52.54 10.97
CA GLY A 620 -66.48 52.57 12.21
C GLY A 620 -67.01 53.54 13.26
N PRO A 621 -67.40 54.79 12.92
CA PRO A 621 -67.95 55.74 13.90
C PRO A 621 -69.21 55.25 14.62
N LEU A 622 -69.98 54.33 14.02
CA LEU A 622 -71.20 53.77 14.64
C LEU A 622 -70.88 52.80 15.79
N VAL A 623 -69.65 52.28 15.85
CA VAL A 623 -69.22 51.24 16.78
C VAL A 623 -68.16 51.75 17.77
N GLU A 624 -67.42 52.81 17.40
CA GLU A 624 -66.42 53.47 18.24
C GLU A 624 -67.02 54.28 19.41
N LEU A 625 -68.28 54.71 19.30
CA LEU A 625 -68.99 55.47 20.33
C LEU A 625 -69.53 54.61 21.50
N ASP A 626 -69.32 53.29 21.48
CA ASP A 626 -69.85 52.34 22.45
C ASP A 626 -68.78 51.85 23.44
N GLY A 627 -69.14 51.64 24.71
CA GLY A 627 -68.22 51.16 25.77
C GLY A 627 -67.67 49.75 25.52
N SER A 628 -68.18 49.04 24.50
CA SER A 628 -67.71 47.73 24.04
C SER A 628 -66.92 47.77 22.72
N SER A 629 -66.48 48.96 22.28
CA SER A 629 -65.79 49.22 21.01
C SER A 629 -64.61 48.27 20.73
N SER A 630 -63.82 47.92 21.75
CA SER A 630 -62.65 47.04 21.62
C SER A 630 -62.95 45.62 21.14
N LYS A 631 -64.20 45.15 21.26
CA LYS A 631 -64.62 43.83 20.74
C LYS A 631 -64.89 43.83 19.24
N TYR A 632 -65.17 44.99 18.65
CA TYR A 632 -65.63 45.13 17.27
C TYR A 632 -64.62 45.87 16.40
N ALA A 633 -64.08 46.99 16.89
CA ALA A 633 -62.94 47.71 16.30
C ALA A 633 -61.61 47.17 16.89
N LYS A 634 -61.41 45.85 16.79
CA LYS A 634 -60.28 45.14 17.43
C LYS A 634 -58.92 45.50 16.81
N TYR A 635 -58.89 45.80 15.52
CA TYR A 635 -57.66 46.00 14.76
C TYR A 635 -57.62 47.37 14.08
N SER A 636 -56.47 48.04 14.13
CA SER A 636 -56.22 49.18 13.24
C SER A 636 -55.82 48.68 11.85
N VAL A 637 -56.01 49.51 10.82
CA VAL A 637 -55.58 49.18 9.45
C VAL A 637 -54.07 48.90 9.39
N GLN A 638 -53.26 49.67 10.14
CA GLN A 638 -51.81 49.49 10.22
C GLN A 638 -51.44 48.19 10.94
N THR A 639 -52.16 47.83 12.00
CA THR A 639 -51.93 46.57 12.73
C THR A 639 -52.25 45.36 11.87
N LEU A 640 -53.37 45.37 11.12
CA LEU A 640 -53.68 44.29 10.18
C LEU A 640 -52.63 44.16 9.08
N GLU A 641 -52.18 45.29 8.53
CA GLU A 641 -51.13 45.32 7.50
C GLU A 641 -49.83 44.69 8.01
N GLN A 642 -49.39 45.06 9.21
CA GLN A 642 -48.21 44.48 9.85
C GLN A 642 -48.37 42.99 10.11
N MET A 643 -49.51 42.57 10.67
CA MET A 643 -49.80 41.16 10.94
C MET A 643 -49.74 40.33 9.66
N LEU A 644 -50.45 40.75 8.60
CA LEU A 644 -50.49 40.04 7.32
C LEU A 644 -49.13 40.01 6.61
N SER A 645 -48.36 41.10 6.70
CA SER A 645 -47.02 41.20 6.11
C SER A 645 -45.99 40.35 6.86
N SER A 646 -46.25 39.99 8.11
CA SER A 646 -45.38 39.15 8.95
C SER A 646 -45.68 37.65 8.89
N LEU A 647 -46.67 37.24 8.08
CA LEU A 647 -47.04 35.84 7.92
C LEU A 647 -45.94 35.02 7.21
N PHE A 648 -45.96 33.71 7.45
CA PHE A 648 -45.14 32.71 6.76
C PHE A 648 -43.63 32.83 6.96
N LEU A 649 -43.18 33.62 7.94
CA LEU A 649 -41.77 33.75 8.26
C LEU A 649 -41.21 32.43 8.81
N PRO A 650 -40.01 32.02 8.37
CA PRO A 650 -39.32 30.89 8.98
C PRO A 650 -38.97 31.22 10.44
N LYS A 651 -39.40 30.38 11.39
CA LYS A 651 -39.05 30.56 12.80
C LYS A 651 -37.59 30.17 13.04
N PRO A 652 -36.76 30.97 13.73
CA PRO A 652 -35.43 30.56 14.13
C PRO A 652 -35.55 29.57 15.31
N GLY A 653 -35.55 28.27 14.99
CA GLY A 653 -35.72 27.20 15.98
C GLY A 653 -34.97 25.93 15.61
N ARG A 654 -33.97 25.59 16.43
CA ARG A 654 -33.07 24.42 16.45
C ARG A 654 -33.59 23.22 15.66
N TYR A 655 -32.81 22.77 14.69
CA TYR A 655 -32.91 21.45 14.05
C TYR A 655 -33.21 20.39 15.13
N ALA A 656 -34.43 19.88 15.12
CA ALA A 656 -34.81 18.77 15.98
C ALA A 656 -33.98 17.56 15.55
N SER A 657 -32.99 17.23 16.38
CA SER A 657 -32.25 15.98 16.31
C SER A 657 -33.25 14.83 16.24
N PHE A 658 -33.21 14.08 15.14
CA PHE A 658 -33.89 12.81 14.97
C PHE A 658 -33.73 11.93 16.22
N LYS A 659 -34.81 11.72 16.98
CA LYS A 659 -34.94 10.59 17.91
C LYS A 659 -36.20 9.81 17.54
N GLY A 660 -35.98 8.63 16.96
CA GLY A 660 -37.03 7.68 16.60
C GLY A 660 -36.43 6.45 15.92
N ARG A 661 -36.14 5.43 16.74
CA ARG A 661 -35.73 4.02 16.49
C ARG A 661 -34.86 3.70 15.25
N GLN A 662 -33.61 3.34 15.58
CA GLN A 662 -32.56 2.65 14.81
C GLN A 662 -32.72 2.63 13.28
N LEU A 663 -31.98 3.54 12.66
CA LEU A 663 -31.56 3.45 11.27
C LEU A 663 -30.13 2.95 11.25
N SER A 664 -29.87 1.85 10.55
CA SER A 664 -28.51 1.59 10.07
C SER A 664 -28.18 2.66 9.03
N ALA A 665 -27.11 3.41 9.31
CA ALA A 665 -26.52 4.47 8.47
C ALA A 665 -27.47 5.63 8.11
N LYS A 666 -27.56 6.63 9.02
CA LYS A 666 -28.17 7.93 8.72
C LYS A 666 -27.12 9.01 8.44
N PHE A 667 -27.29 9.62 7.28
CA PHE A 667 -26.94 10.98 6.88
C PHE A 667 -26.78 11.95 8.06
N ASN A 668 -25.55 12.37 8.32
CA ASN A 668 -25.26 13.49 9.22
C ASN A 668 -25.30 14.81 8.45
N ASN A 669 -26.11 15.74 8.97
CA ASN A 669 -26.05 17.15 8.62
C ASN A 669 -24.71 17.74 9.10
N GLY A 670 -23.93 18.23 8.14
CA GLY A 670 -22.69 18.95 8.37
C GLY A 670 -22.35 19.86 7.20
N VAL A 671 -23.33 20.59 6.67
CA VAL A 671 -23.05 21.70 5.73
C VAL A 671 -22.82 22.95 6.57
N ALA A 672 -21.54 23.19 6.90
CA ALA A 672 -21.09 24.52 7.30
C ALA A 672 -20.80 25.32 6.01
N ASP A 673 -21.48 26.46 5.88
CA ASP A 673 -21.18 27.63 5.04
C ASP A 673 -20.46 27.42 3.70
N LEU A 674 -21.25 27.28 2.63
CA LEU A 674 -20.81 27.58 1.25
C LEU A 674 -21.53 28.82 0.69
N ARG A 675 -21.61 29.91 1.49
CA ARG A 675 -22.16 31.21 1.06
C ARG A 675 -21.38 32.43 1.60
N ARG A 676 -20.04 32.39 1.59
CA ARG A 676 -19.23 33.62 1.74
C ARG A 676 -18.18 33.74 0.64
N THR A 677 -18.53 34.52 -0.37
CA THR A 677 -17.69 35.29 -1.31
C THR A 677 -18.68 35.85 -2.33
N THR A 678 -19.15 37.09 -2.25
CA THR A 678 -18.43 38.32 -2.55
C THR A 678 -19.41 39.49 -2.32
N SER A 679 -19.06 40.47 -1.49
CA SER A 679 -19.56 41.84 -1.63
C SER A 679 -18.72 42.78 -0.79
N ALA A 680 -17.77 43.45 -1.46
CA ALA A 680 -17.11 44.67 -1.03
C ALA A 680 -16.68 45.41 -2.30
N VAL A 681 -16.68 46.75 -2.25
CA VAL A 681 -16.66 47.75 -3.35
C VAL A 681 -18.09 47.96 -3.89
N VAL A 682 -18.85 48.98 -3.45
CA VAL A 682 -18.56 50.42 -3.29
C VAL A 682 -19.02 50.95 -1.94
#